data_AF-A0A4Y4M722-F1
#
_entry.id   AF-A0A4Y4M722-F1
#
_cell.length_a   1.000
_cell.length_b   1.000
_cell.length_c   1.000
_cell.angle_alpha   90.00
_cell.angle_beta   90.00
_cell.angle_gamma   90.00
#
_symmetry.space_group_name_H-M   'P 1'
#
loop_
_entity.id
_entity.type
_entity.pdbx_description
1 polymer ?
#
loop_
_entity_poly.entity_id
_entity_poly.type
_entity_poly.pdbx_seq_one_letter_code
_entity_poly.pdbx_strand_id
1 'polypeptide(L)'
;MKTMKVFIVLFITLFSFVSAQKEGYTITKTKPFFDEEHLKTDNTIEWGYLSVPENWTAPSSTIKIAFTVLKKKKKSSQKPLLYIEGGPGQSGIGAFGYFRDHPLRDYSDIILVDARGVGNSLPKLCPELGMDIFKILSSDESAAADEKNRLFAAMNCKNELIRKGIDPANYNSVNIANDLHALKKALHYDQWNVLGVSYGTYISQVYANLFSEDFNRMILDSPINNIAEYHNKINEHYVTELNILFSKCKQNPVSDKKFPNLEKTYYEVIDDLNKKPLTVKVPKDILEKGSFTFNAEDFKIVVHQALYNKQLTEVLPVIITLFHERNAEALSSVVGAFSGVFHALDFGTYYSMLLNEVLPYNSLKYYDGDAAKYPRLKGGLSFYRADFLINSQWNNKSVPQNSLDYKKISAIPTMIMAGEFDPITPVSNAQSLAGMLNAELIIFKNEGHALVFNQEGSGFINSFIKDSHQQKASTKVMNTYSTNFVSDIHVNPGVAKLAMFIGNMSDPMAFAPLVLAYILIIGGGIYFLIYIIRQRKQERVLNKIFYGLLVLGCFMAIIILGGFIYAIQDAVSSNFFICAFGIKDRFSSLFTLLTVFAVLVGVLLIFLIRISRYNHQVILVTLVFSLMLILFYFYHWDFFN
;
A
#
# COMPACT_ATOMS: atom_id res chain seq x y z
N MET A 1 -16.67 -97.04 14.60
CA MET A 1 -15.72 -95.90 14.52
C MET A 1 -16.54 -94.67 14.16
N LYS A 2 -17.15 -93.96 15.12
CA LYS A 2 -16.66 -92.73 15.79
C LYS A 2 -16.06 -91.67 14.83
N THR A 3 -16.80 -90.55 14.69
CA THR A 3 -16.37 -89.11 14.71
C THR A 3 -15.44 -88.63 13.57
N MET A 4 -15.42 -87.39 13.03
CA MET A 4 -15.84 -86.06 13.48
C MET A 4 -15.66 -85.03 12.31
N LYS A 5 -16.66 -84.17 12.08
CA LYS A 5 -16.61 -82.69 11.88
C LYS A 5 -15.79 -81.96 10.78
N VAL A 6 -16.55 -81.19 10.00
CA VAL A 6 -16.41 -79.73 9.64
C VAL A 6 -15.45 -79.33 8.51
N PHE A 7 -15.98 -78.75 7.42
CA PHE A 7 -15.84 -77.31 7.08
C PHE A 7 -16.72 -76.87 5.90
N ILE A 8 -17.34 -75.70 6.07
CA ILE A 8 -18.20 -74.93 5.16
C ILE A 8 -17.31 -74.01 4.31
N VAL A 9 -17.53 -73.91 2.99
CA VAL A 9 -17.02 -72.82 2.14
C VAL A 9 -18.06 -72.42 1.09
N LEU A 10 -18.12 -71.11 0.81
CA LEU A 10 -18.74 -70.37 -0.30
C LEU A 10 -20.12 -69.74 -0.10
N PHE A 11 -20.11 -68.53 0.48
CA PHE A 11 -20.99 -67.42 0.06
C PHE A 11 -20.35 -66.07 0.45
N ILE A 12 -19.74 -65.35 -0.51
CA ILE A 12 -19.38 -63.91 -0.40
C ILE A 12 -19.40 -63.33 -1.84
N THR A 13 -20.54 -62.80 -2.31
CA THR A 13 -20.85 -61.36 -2.48
C THR A 13 -19.72 -60.49 -3.07
N LEU A 14 -19.86 -60.14 -4.35
CA LEU A 14 -19.24 -58.95 -4.96
C LEU A 14 -19.78 -57.70 -4.26
N PHE A 15 -18.95 -57.05 -3.44
CA PHE A 15 -19.08 -55.62 -3.16
C PHE A 15 -18.00 -54.89 -3.95
N SER A 16 -18.43 -54.17 -4.98
CA SER A 16 -17.62 -53.17 -5.67
C SER A 16 -17.22 -52.10 -4.66
N PHE A 17 -15.95 -52.11 -4.24
CA PHE A 17 -15.34 -50.96 -3.59
C PHE A 17 -15.22 -49.85 -4.63
N VAL A 18 -16.21 -48.95 -4.69
CA VAL A 18 -15.96 -47.58 -5.13
C VAL A 18 -15.05 -46.98 -4.06
N SER A 19 -13.74 -47.00 -4.32
CA SER A 19 -12.79 -46.27 -3.50
C SER A 19 -13.08 -44.79 -3.72
N ALA A 20 -13.86 -44.19 -2.81
CA ALA A 20 -13.91 -42.75 -2.68
C ALA A 20 -12.48 -42.32 -2.32
N GLN A 21 -11.75 -41.82 -3.31
CA GLN A 21 -10.49 -41.14 -3.10
C GLN A 21 -10.81 -39.99 -2.14
N LYS A 22 -10.43 -40.12 -0.86
CA LYS A 22 -10.56 -39.03 0.11
C LYS A 22 -9.92 -37.82 -0.55
N GLU A 23 -10.72 -36.78 -0.80
CA GLU A 23 -10.22 -35.53 -1.36
C GLU A 23 -9.03 -35.10 -0.51
N GLY A 24 -7.86 -34.95 -1.13
CA GLY A 24 -6.56 -34.84 -0.45
C GLY A 24 -6.32 -33.53 0.30
N TYR A 25 -7.39 -32.87 0.75
CA TYR A 25 -7.34 -31.58 1.44
C TYR A 25 -8.21 -31.55 2.70
N THR A 26 -7.77 -30.77 3.69
CA THR A 26 -8.48 -30.61 4.98
C THR A 26 -8.43 -29.17 5.47
N ILE A 27 -9.54 -28.67 6.02
CA ILE A 27 -9.59 -27.38 6.72
C ILE A 27 -9.27 -27.59 8.20
N THR A 28 -8.35 -26.79 8.72
CA THR A 28 -8.07 -26.67 10.15
C THR A 28 -8.36 -25.25 10.61
N LYS A 29 -9.22 -25.09 11.62
CA LYS A 29 -9.48 -23.77 12.24
C LYS A 29 -8.24 -23.27 12.97
N THR A 30 -8.03 -21.96 12.99
CA THR A 30 -6.93 -21.31 13.69
C THR A 30 -7.42 -20.08 14.47
N LYS A 31 -6.55 -19.53 15.31
CA LYS A 31 -6.75 -18.20 15.91
C LYS A 31 -6.68 -17.12 14.82
N PRO A 32 -7.21 -15.90 15.06
CA PRO A 32 -7.06 -14.78 14.13
C PRO A 32 -5.60 -14.56 13.72
N PHE A 33 -5.38 -14.16 12.47
CA PHE A 33 -4.04 -13.83 11.96
C PHE A 33 -3.53 -12.47 12.44
N PHE A 34 -4.44 -11.62 12.95
CA PHE A 34 -4.14 -10.33 13.56
C PHE A 34 -4.25 -10.42 15.08
N ASP A 35 -3.32 -9.80 15.81
CA ASP A 35 -3.33 -9.81 17.28
C ASP A 35 -4.23 -8.70 17.83
N GLU A 36 -5.54 -8.82 17.55
CA GLU A 36 -6.58 -7.93 18.04
C GLU A 36 -7.55 -8.69 18.97
N GLU A 37 -7.74 -8.23 20.20
CA GLU A 37 -8.48 -8.96 21.23
C GLU A 37 -9.96 -9.18 20.85
N HIS A 38 -10.60 -8.19 20.21
CA HIS A 38 -12.00 -8.32 19.77
C HIS A 38 -12.18 -9.36 18.65
N LEU A 39 -11.15 -9.66 17.85
CA LEU A 39 -11.24 -10.69 16.81
C LEU A 39 -11.25 -12.10 17.39
N LYS A 40 -10.74 -12.30 18.61
CA LYS A 40 -10.69 -13.61 19.27
C LYS A 40 -12.10 -14.10 19.69
N THR A 41 -13.05 -13.18 19.85
CA THR A 41 -14.42 -13.45 20.29
C THR A 41 -15.48 -13.25 19.20
N ASP A 42 -15.09 -12.72 18.03
CA ASP A 42 -16.01 -12.51 16.90
C ASP A 42 -16.31 -13.82 16.17
N ASN A 43 -17.51 -14.37 16.43
CA ASN A 43 -17.98 -15.60 15.79
C ASN A 43 -18.50 -15.41 14.35
N THR A 44 -18.53 -14.17 13.85
CA THR A 44 -18.93 -13.85 12.46
C THR A 44 -17.75 -13.94 11.49
N ILE A 45 -16.57 -14.33 11.98
CA ILE A 45 -15.34 -14.46 11.23
C ILE A 45 -14.74 -15.84 11.50
N GLU A 46 -14.48 -16.58 10.43
CA GLU A 46 -13.79 -17.87 10.51
C GLU A 46 -12.36 -17.71 10.02
N TRP A 47 -11.40 -18.23 10.78
CA TRP A 47 -9.99 -18.25 10.42
C TRP A 47 -9.55 -19.70 10.25
N GLY A 48 -8.82 -19.99 9.18
CA GLY A 48 -8.39 -21.36 8.93
C GLY A 48 -7.22 -21.49 7.98
N TYR A 49 -6.75 -22.73 7.92
CA TYR A 49 -5.81 -23.21 6.93
C TYR A 49 -6.45 -24.33 6.13
N LEU A 50 -6.30 -24.29 4.82
CA LEU A 50 -6.52 -25.43 3.94
C LEU A 50 -5.18 -26.15 3.74
N SER A 51 -5.11 -27.42 4.07
CA SER A 51 -3.95 -28.27 3.78
C SER A 51 -4.08 -28.86 2.38
N VAL A 52 -3.10 -28.65 1.51
CA VAL A 52 -3.11 -29.08 0.10
C VAL A 52 -1.72 -29.61 -0.30
N PRO A 53 -1.60 -30.44 -1.35
CA PRO A 53 -0.27 -30.82 -1.84
C PRO A 53 0.50 -29.60 -2.37
N GLU A 54 1.82 -29.59 -2.14
CA GLU A 54 2.68 -28.58 -2.79
C GLU A 54 2.64 -28.75 -4.31
N ASN A 55 2.79 -29.98 -4.79
CA ASN A 55 2.69 -30.32 -6.21
C ASN A 55 1.40 -31.11 -6.48
N TRP A 56 0.44 -30.50 -7.17
CA TRP A 56 -0.83 -31.14 -7.53
C TRP A 56 -0.69 -32.27 -8.57
N THR A 57 0.39 -32.28 -9.36
CA THR A 57 0.65 -33.32 -10.37
C THR A 57 1.40 -34.53 -9.79
N ALA A 58 2.19 -34.32 -8.74
CA ALA A 58 2.92 -35.36 -8.02
C ALA A 58 2.88 -35.11 -6.50
N PRO A 59 1.75 -35.41 -5.83
CA PRO A 59 1.57 -35.13 -4.40
C PRO A 59 2.58 -35.89 -3.52
N SER A 60 3.46 -35.16 -2.84
CA SER A 60 4.51 -35.73 -1.97
C SER A 60 4.67 -34.98 -0.64
N SER A 61 4.56 -33.65 -0.66
CA SER A 61 4.57 -32.74 0.49
C SER A 61 3.23 -32.00 0.59
N THR A 62 2.93 -31.47 1.78
CA THR A 62 1.71 -30.68 2.05
C THR A 62 2.08 -29.27 2.50
N ILE A 63 1.36 -28.28 1.99
CA ILE A 63 1.46 -26.88 2.37
C ILE A 63 0.14 -26.41 2.99
N LYS A 64 0.14 -25.23 3.61
CA LYS A 64 -1.05 -24.63 4.23
C LYS A 64 -1.40 -23.31 3.56
N ILE A 65 -2.62 -23.23 3.05
CA ILE A 65 -3.20 -22.01 2.48
C ILE A 65 -4.03 -21.32 3.55
N ALA A 66 -3.62 -20.14 3.98
CA ALA A 66 -4.36 -19.35 4.96
C ALA A 66 -5.58 -18.70 4.31
N PHE A 67 -6.71 -18.73 5.01
CA PHE A 67 -7.91 -18.04 4.58
C PHE A 67 -8.70 -17.49 5.78
N THR A 68 -9.54 -16.50 5.49
CA THR A 68 -10.61 -16.09 6.39
C THR A 68 -11.95 -16.01 5.66
N VAL A 69 -13.02 -16.38 6.34
CA VAL A 69 -14.40 -16.20 5.87
C VAL A 69 -15.09 -15.18 6.75
N LEU A 70 -15.39 -14.02 6.16
CA LEU A 70 -16.24 -13.00 6.75
C LEU A 70 -17.69 -13.37 6.47
N LYS A 71 -18.40 -13.91 7.47
CA LYS A 71 -19.80 -14.32 7.28
C LYS A 71 -20.68 -13.12 6.97
N LYS A 72 -21.66 -13.34 6.11
CA LYS A 72 -22.70 -12.35 5.80
C LYS A 72 -23.52 -11.99 7.03
N LYS A 73 -23.89 -10.71 7.13
CA LYS A 73 -24.67 -10.17 8.27
C LYS A 73 -26.16 -10.47 8.15
N LYS A 74 -26.70 -10.64 6.94
CA LYS A 74 -28.13 -10.92 6.69
C LYS A 74 -28.30 -12.24 5.95
N LYS A 75 -29.48 -12.85 6.11
CA LYS A 75 -29.88 -13.99 5.28
C LYS A 75 -30.01 -13.52 3.83
N SER A 76 -29.32 -14.21 2.93
CA SER A 76 -29.24 -13.85 1.52
C SER A 76 -28.86 -15.08 0.71
N SER A 77 -29.40 -15.20 -0.50
CA SER A 77 -29.05 -16.23 -1.49
C SER A 77 -27.88 -15.84 -2.39
N GLN A 78 -27.33 -14.62 -2.23
CA GLN A 78 -26.17 -14.17 -2.98
C GLN A 78 -24.99 -15.11 -2.77
N LYS A 79 -24.28 -15.39 -3.88
CA LYS A 79 -23.08 -16.22 -3.86
C LYS A 79 -21.96 -15.50 -3.07
N PRO A 80 -21.05 -16.25 -2.42
CA PRO A 80 -19.88 -15.67 -1.76
C PRO A 80 -19.01 -14.86 -2.72
N LEU A 81 -18.18 -13.98 -2.18
CA LEU A 81 -17.11 -13.29 -2.90
C LEU A 81 -15.77 -13.90 -2.51
N LEU A 82 -15.01 -14.41 -3.48
CA LEU A 82 -13.60 -14.73 -3.32
C LEU A 82 -12.76 -13.52 -3.76
N TYR A 83 -11.89 -13.04 -2.88
CA TYR A 83 -10.91 -12.01 -3.19
C TYR A 83 -9.54 -12.63 -3.50
N ILE A 84 -8.99 -12.31 -4.67
CA ILE A 84 -7.65 -12.74 -5.10
C ILE A 84 -6.80 -11.50 -5.31
N GLU A 85 -5.87 -11.28 -4.38
CA GLU A 85 -4.92 -10.17 -4.43
C GLU A 85 -3.79 -10.43 -5.45
N GLY A 86 -3.18 -9.34 -5.93
CA GLY A 86 -2.06 -9.36 -6.85
C GLY A 86 -0.68 -9.30 -6.20
N GLY A 87 0.17 -8.44 -6.77
CA GLY A 87 1.62 -8.39 -6.54
C GLY A 87 2.40 -8.91 -7.76
N PRO A 88 2.56 -10.24 -7.95
CA PRO A 88 2.18 -11.32 -7.04
C PRO A 88 2.95 -11.27 -5.72
N GLY A 89 2.38 -11.83 -4.66
CA GLY A 89 3.01 -11.86 -3.33
C GLY A 89 2.39 -10.89 -2.32
N GLN A 90 1.29 -10.21 -2.65
CA GLN A 90 0.54 -9.41 -1.68
C GLN A 90 -0.53 -10.27 -0.99
N SER A 91 -0.70 -10.09 0.31
CA SER A 91 -1.65 -10.85 1.13
C SER A 91 -3.10 -10.45 0.86
N GLY A 92 -3.93 -11.40 0.40
CA GLY A 92 -5.37 -11.18 0.27
C GLY A 92 -6.07 -11.05 1.62
N ILE A 93 -5.56 -11.72 2.67
CA ILE A 93 -6.01 -11.50 4.05
C ILE A 93 -5.62 -10.09 4.53
N GLY A 94 -4.57 -9.48 3.98
CA GLY A 94 -4.20 -8.08 4.24
C GLY A 94 -5.33 -7.08 3.98
N ALA A 95 -6.27 -7.40 3.09
CA ALA A 95 -7.47 -6.59 2.83
C ALA A 95 -8.58 -6.78 3.88
N PHE A 96 -8.34 -7.51 4.97
CA PHE A 96 -9.30 -7.79 6.04
C PHE A 96 -9.96 -6.54 6.61
N GLY A 97 -9.18 -5.51 6.93
CA GLY A 97 -9.69 -4.27 7.49
C GLY A 97 -10.72 -3.59 6.59
N TYR A 98 -10.51 -3.66 5.27
CA TYR A 98 -11.45 -3.12 4.27
C TYR A 98 -12.71 -3.98 4.17
N PHE A 99 -12.57 -5.29 3.99
CA PHE A 99 -13.71 -6.17 3.74
C PHE A 99 -14.56 -6.49 4.97
N ARG A 100 -14.01 -6.40 6.18
CA ARG A 100 -14.74 -6.64 7.45
C ARG A 100 -15.98 -5.76 7.56
N ASP A 101 -15.85 -4.49 7.18
CA ASP A 101 -16.88 -3.47 7.31
C ASP A 101 -17.54 -3.12 5.97
N HIS A 102 -17.17 -3.82 4.90
CA HIS A 102 -17.65 -3.57 3.55
C HIS A 102 -19.16 -3.86 3.39
N PRO A 103 -19.92 -3.01 2.66
CA PRO A 103 -21.37 -3.21 2.47
C PRO A 103 -21.77 -4.53 1.81
N LEU A 104 -20.89 -5.16 1.01
CA LEU A 104 -21.14 -6.49 0.44
C LEU A 104 -21.34 -7.57 1.51
N ARG A 105 -20.70 -7.42 2.67
CA ARG A 105 -20.82 -8.36 3.78
C ARG A 105 -22.24 -8.38 4.36
N ASP A 106 -23.11 -7.43 4.01
CA ASP A 106 -24.52 -7.57 4.34
C ASP A 106 -25.16 -8.79 3.69
N TYR A 107 -24.72 -9.18 2.48
CA TYR A 107 -25.44 -10.15 1.64
C TYR A 107 -24.59 -11.34 1.19
N SER A 108 -23.27 -11.23 1.16
CA SER A 108 -22.36 -12.28 0.72
C SER A 108 -21.33 -12.59 1.80
N ASP A 109 -21.00 -13.88 1.97
CA ASP A 109 -19.77 -14.24 2.67
C ASP A 109 -18.59 -13.73 1.83
N ILE A 110 -17.55 -13.23 2.47
CA ILE A 110 -16.34 -12.76 1.79
C ILE A 110 -15.18 -13.64 2.23
N ILE A 111 -14.55 -14.30 1.26
CA ILE A 111 -13.41 -15.19 1.45
C ILE A 111 -12.17 -14.40 1.05
N LEU A 112 -11.30 -14.16 2.01
CA LEU A 112 -9.96 -13.62 1.77
C LEU A 112 -8.97 -14.76 1.90
N VAL A 113 -8.06 -14.88 0.93
CA VAL A 113 -7.09 -15.97 0.87
C VAL A 113 -5.71 -15.41 0.63
N ASP A 114 -4.73 -15.93 1.36
CA ASP A 114 -3.33 -15.74 1.02
C ASP A 114 -2.92 -16.89 0.11
N ALA A 115 -2.46 -16.60 -1.10
CA ALA A 115 -1.98 -17.64 -2.00
C ALA A 115 -0.80 -18.44 -1.37
N ARG A 116 -0.48 -19.60 -1.94
CA ARG A 116 0.70 -20.38 -1.52
C ARG A 116 1.95 -19.50 -1.47
N GLY A 117 2.67 -19.54 -0.35
CA GLY A 117 3.88 -18.73 -0.13
C GLY A 117 3.64 -17.27 0.30
N VAL A 118 2.39 -16.81 0.39
CA VAL A 118 2.05 -15.41 0.68
C VAL A 118 1.55 -15.25 2.11
N GLY A 119 1.88 -14.12 2.75
CA GLY A 119 1.31 -13.64 4.01
C GLY A 119 1.36 -14.68 5.12
N ASN A 120 0.19 -15.22 5.46
CA ASN A 120 0.01 -16.21 6.51
C ASN A 120 0.10 -17.66 6.00
N SER A 121 0.08 -17.89 4.69
CA SER A 121 0.26 -19.22 4.11
C SER A 121 1.67 -19.76 4.37
N LEU A 122 1.77 -21.08 4.52
CA LEU A 122 3.02 -21.77 4.84
C LEU A 122 3.37 -22.80 3.76
N PRO A 123 4.66 -22.92 3.39
CA PRO A 123 5.81 -22.23 3.96
C PRO A 123 5.93 -20.77 3.47
N LYS A 124 6.56 -19.91 4.29
CA LYS A 124 6.95 -18.55 3.86
C LYS A 124 8.16 -18.61 2.94
N LEU A 125 8.12 -17.87 1.84
CA LEU A 125 9.22 -17.83 0.88
C LEU A 125 10.11 -16.62 1.14
N CYS A 126 11.21 -16.81 1.88
CA CYS A 126 12.25 -15.80 2.12
C CYS A 126 11.68 -14.43 2.57
N PRO A 127 11.04 -14.35 3.75
CA PRO A 127 10.29 -13.15 4.18
C PRO A 127 11.13 -11.87 4.27
N GLU A 128 12.45 -11.97 4.43
CA GLU A 128 13.35 -10.82 4.52
C GLU A 128 13.77 -10.25 3.15
N LEU A 129 13.47 -10.96 2.04
CA LEU A 129 14.01 -10.62 0.72
C LEU A 129 13.58 -9.22 0.23
N GLY A 130 12.36 -8.78 0.58
CA GLY A 130 11.91 -7.43 0.24
C GLY A 130 12.78 -6.34 0.89
N MET A 131 13.13 -6.52 2.16
CA MET A 131 14.01 -5.59 2.87
C MET A 131 15.47 -5.69 2.43
N ASP A 132 15.94 -6.86 2.03
CA ASP A 132 17.25 -7.00 1.40
C ASP A 132 17.31 -6.21 0.08
N ILE A 133 16.26 -6.26 -0.75
CA ILE A 133 16.17 -5.44 -1.97
C ILE A 133 16.12 -3.96 -1.64
N PHE A 134 15.34 -3.55 -0.64
CA PHE A 134 15.28 -2.15 -0.23
C PHE A 134 16.63 -1.62 0.29
N LYS A 135 17.41 -2.45 1.00
CA LYS A 135 18.78 -2.12 1.41
C LYS A 135 19.72 -1.93 0.21
N ILE A 136 19.58 -2.76 -0.84
CA ILE A 136 20.34 -2.60 -2.09
C ILE A 136 19.99 -1.23 -2.73
N LEU A 137 18.70 -0.93 -2.91
CA LEU A 137 18.23 0.35 -3.48
C LEU A 137 18.65 1.58 -2.66
N SER A 138 18.78 1.44 -1.33
CA SER A 138 19.21 2.55 -0.48
C SER A 138 20.66 3.00 -0.72
N SER A 139 21.41 2.19 -1.46
CA SER A 139 22.78 2.46 -1.85
C SER A 139 22.82 3.02 -3.27
N ASP A 140 23.64 4.05 -3.47
CA ASP A 140 23.92 4.63 -4.78
C ASP A 140 24.86 3.74 -5.61
N GLU A 141 24.41 2.52 -5.86
CA GLU A 141 25.13 1.56 -6.68
C GLU A 141 24.85 1.83 -8.17
N SER A 142 25.82 1.52 -9.03
CA SER A 142 25.56 1.50 -10.47
C SER A 142 24.45 0.50 -10.78
N ALA A 143 23.62 0.75 -11.79
CA ALA A 143 22.54 -0.16 -12.19
C ALA A 143 23.00 -1.62 -12.37
N ALA A 144 24.20 -1.86 -12.93
CA ALA A 144 24.74 -3.20 -13.09
C ALA A 144 25.12 -3.89 -11.77
N ALA A 145 25.59 -3.13 -10.77
CA ALA A 145 25.91 -3.66 -9.45
C ALA A 145 24.64 -3.98 -8.67
N ASP A 146 23.65 -3.08 -8.72
CA ASP A 146 22.35 -3.27 -8.13
C ASP A 146 21.63 -4.52 -8.73
N GLU A 147 21.58 -4.65 -10.06
CA GLU A 147 21.04 -5.84 -10.75
C GLU A 147 21.74 -7.13 -10.28
N LYS A 148 23.07 -7.10 -10.15
CA LYS A 148 23.88 -8.24 -9.69
C LYS A 148 23.60 -8.58 -8.22
N ASN A 149 23.44 -7.58 -7.35
CA ASN A 149 23.15 -7.78 -5.94
C ASN A 149 21.73 -8.34 -5.73
N ARG A 150 20.76 -7.87 -6.50
CA ARG A 150 19.39 -8.43 -6.52
C ARG A 150 19.38 -9.87 -7.04
N LEU A 151 20.15 -10.18 -8.08
CA LEU A 151 20.40 -11.55 -8.51
C LEU A 151 20.96 -12.44 -7.39
N PHE A 152 21.98 -11.97 -6.68
CA PHE A 152 22.57 -12.72 -5.58
C PHE A 152 21.55 -13.00 -4.46
N ALA A 153 20.78 -11.99 -4.06
CA ALA A 153 19.73 -12.14 -3.04
C ALA A 153 18.64 -13.15 -3.47
N ALA A 154 18.16 -13.05 -4.72
CA ALA A 154 17.16 -13.97 -5.26
C ALA A 154 17.70 -15.42 -5.34
N MET A 155 18.92 -15.62 -5.82
CA MET A 155 19.52 -16.96 -5.91
C MET A 155 19.80 -17.58 -4.54
N ASN A 156 20.18 -16.77 -3.54
CA ASN A 156 20.30 -17.24 -2.17
C ASN A 156 18.95 -17.72 -1.62
N CYS A 157 17.89 -16.94 -1.85
CA CYS A 157 16.53 -17.35 -1.50
C CYS A 157 16.17 -18.70 -2.15
N LYS A 158 16.32 -18.82 -3.48
CA LYS A 158 16.05 -20.07 -4.20
C LYS A 158 16.79 -21.27 -3.61
N ASN A 159 18.09 -21.12 -3.36
CA ASN A 159 18.93 -22.20 -2.84
C ASN A 159 18.53 -22.58 -1.40
N GLU A 160 18.09 -21.62 -0.59
CA GLU A 160 17.52 -21.89 0.73
C GLU A 160 16.21 -22.67 0.65
N LEU A 161 15.30 -22.29 -0.26
CA LEU A 161 14.04 -23.01 -0.48
C LEU A 161 14.30 -24.47 -0.86
N ILE A 162 15.17 -24.71 -1.85
CA ILE A 162 15.52 -26.07 -2.30
C ILE A 162 16.11 -26.90 -1.16
N ARG A 163 17.00 -26.30 -0.34
CA ARG A 163 17.60 -26.96 0.82
C ARG A 163 16.58 -27.30 1.91
N LYS A 164 15.49 -26.54 2.01
CA LYS A 164 14.34 -26.84 2.89
C LYS A 164 13.35 -27.84 2.27
N GLY A 165 13.61 -28.33 1.06
CA GLY A 165 12.71 -29.23 0.33
C GLY A 165 11.49 -28.52 -0.25
N ILE A 166 11.54 -27.20 -0.39
CA ILE A 166 10.49 -26.38 -1.00
C ILE A 166 10.86 -26.16 -2.46
N ASP A 167 9.94 -26.50 -3.37
CA ASP A 167 10.18 -26.35 -4.80
C ASP A 167 9.46 -25.10 -5.35
N PRO A 168 10.18 -24.00 -5.62
CA PRO A 168 9.58 -22.77 -6.11
C PRO A 168 8.86 -22.93 -7.46
N ALA A 169 9.13 -24.00 -8.23
CA ALA A 169 8.40 -24.30 -9.47
C ALA A 169 6.90 -24.54 -9.24
N ASN A 170 6.50 -24.93 -8.02
CA ASN A 170 5.11 -25.21 -7.68
C ASN A 170 4.33 -23.98 -7.21
N TYR A 171 4.94 -22.80 -7.17
CA TYR A 171 4.30 -21.55 -6.76
C TYR A 171 3.94 -20.77 -8.02
N ASN A 172 2.81 -21.15 -8.61
CA ASN A 172 2.32 -20.69 -9.91
C ASN A 172 0.77 -20.63 -9.92
N SER A 173 0.19 -19.94 -10.89
CA SER A 173 -1.25 -19.67 -11.00
C SER A 173 -2.08 -20.94 -11.21
N VAL A 174 -1.55 -21.97 -11.88
CA VAL A 174 -2.24 -23.25 -12.07
C VAL A 174 -2.44 -23.95 -10.72
N ASN A 175 -1.38 -24.04 -9.92
CA ASN A 175 -1.48 -24.66 -8.61
C ASN A 175 -2.32 -23.81 -7.64
N ILE A 176 -2.28 -22.47 -7.73
CA ILE A 176 -3.19 -21.60 -6.98
C ILE A 176 -4.65 -21.87 -7.38
N ALA A 177 -4.96 -22.01 -8.66
CA ALA A 177 -6.31 -22.34 -9.12
C ALA A 177 -6.82 -23.67 -8.53
N ASN A 178 -5.95 -24.69 -8.44
CA ASN A 178 -6.29 -25.94 -7.76
C ASN A 178 -6.54 -25.75 -6.25
N ASP A 179 -5.75 -24.90 -5.58
CA ASP A 179 -5.96 -24.55 -4.16
C ASP A 179 -7.30 -23.87 -3.94
N LEU A 180 -7.68 -22.95 -4.83
CA LEU A 180 -8.96 -22.24 -4.78
C LEU A 180 -10.14 -23.18 -5.02
N HIS A 181 -10.03 -24.07 -6.01
CA HIS A 181 -11.04 -25.11 -6.25
C HIS A 181 -11.23 -26.02 -5.03
N ALA A 182 -10.13 -26.47 -4.42
CA ALA A 182 -10.14 -27.27 -3.20
C ALA A 182 -10.76 -26.50 -2.02
N LEU A 183 -10.41 -25.22 -1.85
CA LEU A 183 -10.97 -24.36 -0.83
C LEU A 183 -12.48 -24.21 -0.98
N LYS A 184 -12.96 -23.98 -2.21
CA LYS A 184 -14.39 -23.86 -2.52
C LYS A 184 -15.17 -25.08 -2.05
N LYS A 185 -14.69 -26.26 -2.44
CA LYS A 185 -15.30 -27.54 -2.08
C LYS A 185 -15.26 -27.81 -0.58
N ALA A 186 -14.11 -27.54 0.05
CA ALA A 186 -13.93 -27.72 1.48
C ALA A 186 -14.81 -26.77 2.32
N LEU A 187 -15.13 -25.58 1.80
CA LEU A 187 -16.08 -24.63 2.39
C LEU A 187 -17.54 -24.89 1.99
N HIS A 188 -17.79 -25.91 1.16
CA HIS A 188 -19.12 -26.30 0.68
C HIS A 188 -19.87 -25.20 -0.10
N TYR A 189 -19.15 -24.42 -0.91
CA TYR A 189 -19.76 -23.49 -1.85
C TYR A 189 -19.88 -24.11 -3.24
N ASP A 190 -21.02 -23.95 -3.90
CA ASP A 190 -21.20 -24.43 -5.28
C ASP A 190 -20.41 -23.57 -6.27
N GLN A 191 -20.54 -22.24 -6.12
CA GLN A 191 -19.92 -21.21 -6.95
C GLN A 191 -19.69 -19.95 -6.10
N TRP A 192 -18.79 -19.09 -6.55
CA TRP A 192 -18.58 -17.75 -5.98
C TRP A 192 -18.42 -16.68 -7.06
N ASN A 193 -18.62 -15.42 -6.65
CA ASN A 193 -18.13 -14.28 -7.39
C ASN A 193 -16.61 -14.19 -7.14
N VAL A 194 -15.82 -14.03 -8.19
CA VAL A 194 -14.35 -13.91 -8.07
C VAL A 194 -13.95 -12.48 -8.40
N LEU A 195 -13.27 -11.82 -7.47
CA LEU A 195 -12.68 -10.51 -7.64
C LEU A 195 -11.15 -10.64 -7.61
N GLY A 196 -10.54 -10.51 -8.78
CA GLY A 196 -9.09 -10.46 -8.93
C GLY A 196 -8.61 -9.02 -9.08
N VAL A 197 -7.51 -8.68 -8.42
CA VAL A 197 -6.84 -7.38 -8.55
C VAL A 197 -5.45 -7.59 -9.12
N SER A 198 -5.05 -6.77 -10.10
CA SER A 198 -3.68 -6.77 -10.64
C SER A 198 -3.25 -8.16 -11.14
N TYR A 199 -2.13 -8.73 -10.68
CA TYR A 199 -1.73 -10.10 -10.98
C TYR A 199 -2.82 -11.15 -10.61
N GLY A 200 -3.65 -10.88 -9.60
CA GLY A 200 -4.83 -11.67 -9.25
C GLY A 200 -5.84 -11.78 -10.39
N THR A 201 -5.86 -10.84 -11.35
CA THR A 201 -6.66 -10.96 -12.58
C THR A 201 -6.16 -12.03 -13.52
N TYR A 202 -4.85 -12.26 -13.59
CA TYR A 202 -4.28 -13.37 -14.36
C TYR A 202 -4.52 -14.70 -13.66
N ILE A 203 -4.36 -14.76 -12.33
CA ILE A 203 -4.75 -15.93 -11.52
C ILE A 203 -6.23 -16.27 -11.75
N SER A 204 -7.10 -15.26 -11.77
CA SER A 204 -8.54 -15.44 -12.02
C SER A 204 -8.82 -16.00 -13.42
N GLN A 205 -8.10 -15.53 -14.45
CA GLN A 205 -8.21 -16.07 -15.81
C GLN A 205 -7.76 -17.54 -15.88
N VAL A 206 -6.64 -17.90 -15.23
CA VAL A 206 -6.17 -19.28 -15.15
C VAL A 206 -7.19 -20.15 -14.40
N TYR A 207 -7.75 -19.63 -13.31
CA TYR A 207 -8.76 -20.34 -12.52
C TYR A 207 -10.05 -20.57 -13.31
N ALA A 208 -10.56 -19.56 -14.02
CA ALA A 208 -11.70 -19.68 -14.92
C ALA A 208 -11.45 -20.66 -16.07
N ASN A 209 -10.22 -20.70 -16.60
CA ASN A 209 -9.84 -21.62 -17.65
C ASN A 209 -9.90 -23.08 -17.18
N LEU A 210 -9.47 -23.36 -15.95
CA LEU A 210 -9.47 -24.72 -15.40
C LEU A 210 -10.86 -25.12 -14.89
N PHE A 211 -11.50 -24.26 -14.09
CA PHE A 211 -12.71 -24.55 -13.32
C PHE A 211 -13.80 -23.47 -13.53
N SER A 212 -14.20 -23.23 -14.77
CA SER A 212 -15.22 -22.21 -15.12
C SER A 212 -16.53 -22.37 -14.35
N GLU A 213 -16.87 -23.61 -13.98
CA GLU A 213 -18.07 -23.94 -13.22
C GLU A 213 -18.06 -23.40 -11.79
N ASP A 214 -16.91 -23.05 -11.23
CA ASP A 214 -16.79 -22.46 -9.90
C ASP A 214 -17.22 -20.98 -9.89
N PHE A 215 -17.36 -20.34 -11.05
CA PHE A 215 -17.63 -18.92 -11.18
C PHE A 215 -19.13 -18.64 -11.35
N ASN A 216 -19.66 -17.77 -10.49
CA ASN A 216 -20.94 -17.10 -10.71
C ASN A 216 -20.75 -15.82 -11.53
N ARG A 217 -19.76 -15.00 -11.15
CA ARG A 217 -19.36 -13.76 -11.82
C ARG A 217 -17.87 -13.57 -11.65
N MET A 218 -17.23 -12.88 -12.59
CA MET A 218 -15.82 -12.52 -12.54
C MET A 218 -15.65 -11.00 -12.58
N ILE A 219 -14.80 -10.46 -11.73
CA ILE A 219 -14.43 -9.05 -11.73
C ILE A 219 -12.91 -8.97 -11.81
N LEU A 220 -12.42 -8.29 -12.85
CA LEU A 220 -11.00 -8.10 -13.09
C LEU A 220 -10.67 -6.63 -12.95
N ASP A 221 -10.08 -6.28 -11.81
CA ASP A 221 -9.68 -4.92 -11.49
C ASP A 221 -8.19 -4.72 -11.84
N SER A 222 -7.91 -3.72 -12.67
CA SER A 222 -6.56 -3.37 -13.12
C SER A 222 -5.87 -4.53 -13.85
N PRO A 223 -6.42 -4.99 -14.99
CA PRO A 223 -6.16 -6.33 -15.52
C PRO A 223 -4.85 -6.49 -16.29
N ILE A 224 -4.28 -7.70 -16.17
CA ILE A 224 -3.29 -8.21 -17.12
C ILE A 224 -4.04 -8.90 -18.26
N ASN A 225 -3.91 -8.39 -19.48
CA ASN A 225 -4.53 -8.99 -20.67
C ASN A 225 -3.66 -10.08 -21.31
N ASN A 226 -2.34 -9.94 -21.27
CA ASN A 226 -1.39 -10.87 -21.85
C ASN A 226 -0.13 -10.98 -20.98
N ILE A 227 0.00 -12.09 -20.27
CA ILE A 227 1.13 -12.36 -19.39
C ILE A 227 2.49 -12.40 -20.11
N ALA A 228 2.50 -12.79 -21.40
CA ALA A 228 3.73 -12.91 -22.19
C ALA A 228 4.30 -11.56 -22.66
N GLU A 229 3.52 -10.49 -22.55
CA GLU A 229 3.97 -9.13 -22.88
C GLU A 229 4.05 -8.22 -21.64
N TYR A 230 3.61 -8.73 -20.48
CA TYR A 230 3.46 -7.96 -19.25
C TYR A 230 4.74 -7.22 -18.85
N HIS A 231 5.88 -7.91 -18.80
CA HIS A 231 7.16 -7.31 -18.43
C HIS A 231 7.83 -6.56 -19.58
N ASN A 232 7.59 -6.95 -20.83
CA ASN A 232 8.22 -6.31 -21.99
C ASN A 232 7.79 -4.86 -22.20
N LYS A 233 6.55 -4.50 -21.82
CA LYS A 233 5.91 -3.21 -22.14
C LYS A 233 5.89 -2.19 -20.98
N ILE A 234 6.56 -2.49 -19.88
CA ILE A 234 6.54 -1.65 -18.67
C ILE A 234 6.97 -0.20 -18.98
N ASN A 235 7.94 0.03 -19.87
CA ASN A 235 8.39 1.39 -20.16
C ASN A 235 7.36 2.17 -20.98
N GLU A 236 6.73 1.52 -21.97
CA GLU A 236 5.61 2.08 -22.73
C GLU A 236 4.43 2.45 -21.83
N HIS A 237 4.07 1.59 -20.89
CA HIS A 237 3.00 1.87 -19.92
C HIS A 237 3.38 3.10 -19.08
N TYR A 238 4.57 3.11 -18.47
CA TYR A 238 5.03 4.23 -17.65
C TYR A 238 5.05 5.57 -18.40
N VAL A 239 5.57 5.60 -19.64
CA VAL A 239 5.61 6.84 -20.44
C VAL A 239 4.22 7.31 -20.84
N THR A 240 3.30 6.39 -21.12
CA THR A 240 1.91 6.74 -21.41
C THR A 240 1.29 7.50 -20.24
N GLU A 241 1.51 7.02 -19.01
CA GLU A 241 0.97 7.67 -17.82
C GLU A 241 1.66 8.98 -17.45
N LEU A 242 2.97 9.09 -17.68
CA LEU A 242 3.69 10.37 -17.56
C LEU A 242 3.13 11.42 -18.53
N ASN A 243 2.83 11.04 -19.77
CA ASN A 243 2.25 11.98 -20.74
C ASN A 243 0.87 12.49 -20.30
N ILE A 244 0.06 11.62 -19.70
CA ILE A 244 -1.23 12.01 -19.11
C ILE A 244 -1.02 12.99 -17.95
N LEU A 245 -0.09 12.70 -17.04
CA LEU A 245 0.29 13.56 -15.92
C LEU A 245 0.69 14.97 -16.39
N PHE A 246 1.66 15.04 -17.32
CA PHE A 246 2.17 16.32 -17.81
C PHE A 246 1.11 17.11 -18.57
N SER A 247 0.31 16.44 -19.39
CA SER A 247 -0.77 17.07 -20.15
C SER A 247 -1.82 17.66 -19.22
N LYS A 248 -2.27 16.92 -18.20
CA LYS A 248 -3.25 17.44 -17.23
C LYS A 248 -2.68 18.57 -16.38
N CYS A 249 -1.41 18.49 -15.97
CA CYS A 249 -0.75 19.55 -15.21
C CYS A 249 -0.72 20.86 -16.01
N LYS A 250 -0.33 20.77 -17.29
CA LYS A 250 -0.29 21.91 -18.22
C LYS A 250 -1.67 22.50 -18.53
N GLN A 251 -2.70 21.66 -18.60
CA GLN A 251 -4.07 22.11 -18.89
C GLN A 251 -4.75 22.81 -17.71
N ASN A 252 -4.30 22.57 -16.48
CA ASN A 252 -4.83 23.22 -15.28
C ASN A 252 -4.07 24.55 -15.03
N PRO A 253 -4.71 25.73 -15.11
CA PRO A 253 -4.02 27.01 -14.97
C PRO A 253 -3.34 27.23 -13.61
N VAL A 254 -3.87 26.62 -12.54
CA VAL A 254 -3.28 26.73 -11.20
C VAL A 254 -2.01 25.89 -11.13
N SER A 255 -2.08 24.66 -11.61
CA SER A 255 -0.95 23.74 -11.64
C SER A 255 0.14 24.20 -12.61
N ASP A 256 -0.20 24.62 -13.83
CA ASP A 256 0.75 25.11 -14.83
C ASP A 256 1.49 26.37 -14.35
N LYS A 257 0.80 27.27 -13.64
CA LYS A 257 1.44 28.43 -13.02
C LYS A 257 2.43 28.05 -11.91
N LYS A 258 2.09 27.04 -11.08
CA LYS A 258 2.93 26.60 -9.96
C LYS A 258 4.10 25.71 -10.42
N PHE A 259 3.86 24.86 -11.40
CA PHE A 259 4.79 23.85 -11.91
C PHE A 259 4.99 24.00 -13.43
N PRO A 260 5.48 25.16 -13.90
CA PRO A 260 5.61 25.41 -15.32
C PRO A 260 6.60 24.44 -15.96
N ASN A 261 6.21 23.85 -17.09
CA ASN A 261 7.02 22.87 -17.83
C ASN A 261 7.41 21.61 -17.02
N LEU A 262 6.48 21.06 -16.22
CA LEU A 262 6.72 19.89 -15.37
C LEU A 262 7.44 18.71 -16.08
N GLU A 263 7.10 18.43 -17.34
CA GLU A 263 7.79 17.41 -18.14
C GLU A 263 9.29 17.68 -18.23
N LYS A 264 9.67 18.93 -18.56
CA LYS A 264 11.06 19.32 -18.67
C LYS A 264 11.77 19.15 -17.33
N THR A 265 11.15 19.62 -16.24
CA THR A 265 11.66 19.48 -14.87
C THR A 265 11.91 18.02 -14.50
N TYR A 266 10.98 17.11 -14.82
CA TYR A 266 11.13 15.68 -14.57
C TYR A 266 12.40 15.10 -15.22
N TYR A 267 12.65 15.42 -16.49
CA TYR A 267 13.84 14.92 -17.18
C TYR A 267 15.13 15.62 -16.73
N GLU A 268 15.07 16.90 -16.33
CA GLU A 268 16.19 17.60 -15.71
C GLU A 268 16.58 16.97 -14.37
N VAL A 269 15.62 16.50 -13.58
CA VAL A 269 15.89 15.71 -12.36
C VAL A 269 16.62 14.41 -12.68
N ILE A 270 16.20 13.67 -13.72
CA ILE A 270 16.91 12.46 -14.16
C ILE A 270 18.36 12.81 -14.54
N ASP A 271 18.57 13.89 -15.29
CA ASP A 271 19.90 14.34 -15.68
C ASP A 271 20.78 14.74 -14.51
N ASP A 272 20.20 15.45 -13.53
CA ASP A 272 20.87 15.91 -12.32
C ASP A 272 21.26 14.73 -11.40
N LEU A 273 20.32 13.83 -11.10
CA LEU A 273 20.57 12.67 -10.23
C LEU A 273 21.57 11.68 -10.84
N ASN A 274 21.63 11.54 -12.16
CA ASN A 274 22.67 10.75 -12.83
C ASN A 274 24.08 11.33 -12.66
N LYS A 275 24.20 12.65 -12.50
CA LYS A 275 25.50 13.32 -12.28
C LYS A 275 25.84 13.38 -10.80
N LYS A 276 24.82 13.61 -9.96
CA LYS A 276 24.96 13.84 -8.53
C LYS A 276 23.76 13.26 -7.78
N PRO A 277 23.88 12.02 -7.29
CA PRO A 277 22.88 11.39 -6.43
C PRO A 277 22.60 12.20 -5.15
N LEU A 278 21.42 12.03 -4.56
CA LEU A 278 20.93 12.82 -3.43
C LEU A 278 20.75 11.96 -2.18
N THR A 279 21.60 12.15 -1.18
CA THR A 279 21.47 11.48 0.11
C THR A 279 20.51 12.23 1.04
N VAL A 280 19.56 11.49 1.62
CA VAL A 280 18.63 11.97 2.64
C VAL A 280 18.81 11.19 3.94
N LYS A 281 18.48 11.82 5.08
CA LYS A 281 18.45 11.14 6.38
C LYS A 281 17.15 10.36 6.51
N VAL A 282 17.23 9.17 7.09
CA VAL A 282 16.05 8.36 7.38
C VAL A 282 16.14 7.78 8.80
N PRO A 283 15.00 7.53 9.45
CA PRO A 283 14.95 6.82 10.71
C PRO A 283 15.66 5.44 10.65
N LYS A 284 16.34 5.07 11.74
CA LYS A 284 17.15 3.83 11.79
C LYS A 284 16.34 2.55 11.81
N ASP A 285 15.08 2.65 12.23
CA ASP A 285 14.06 1.60 12.17
C ASP A 285 13.59 1.32 10.74
N ILE A 286 13.68 2.31 9.83
CA ILE A 286 13.43 2.10 8.39
C ILE A 286 14.68 1.53 7.71
N LEU A 287 15.85 2.14 7.95
CA LEU A 287 17.13 1.68 7.42
C LEU A 287 18.22 1.84 8.47
N GLU A 288 18.89 0.74 8.82
CA GLU A 288 19.94 0.71 9.87
C GLU A 288 21.05 1.76 9.65
N LYS A 289 21.39 2.03 8.38
CA LYS A 289 22.38 3.04 7.95
C LYS A 289 21.95 4.48 8.32
N GLY A 290 20.67 4.73 8.56
CA GLY A 290 20.10 6.04 8.85
C GLY A 290 20.13 7.02 7.66
N SER A 291 20.38 6.52 6.45
CA SER A 291 20.38 7.31 5.22
C SER A 291 19.95 6.49 4.01
N PHE A 292 19.37 7.17 3.03
CA PHE A 292 19.02 6.65 1.70
C PHE A 292 19.64 7.57 0.65
N THR A 293 20.20 7.04 -0.44
CA THR A 293 20.73 7.87 -1.52
C THR A 293 19.93 7.66 -2.79
N PHE A 294 19.13 8.66 -3.17
CA PHE A 294 18.38 8.66 -4.40
C PHE A 294 19.31 8.86 -5.60
N ASN A 295 19.32 7.89 -6.50
CA ASN A 295 19.82 8.05 -7.86
C ASN A 295 18.66 8.28 -8.85
N ALA A 296 18.96 8.33 -10.14
CA ALA A 296 17.95 8.56 -11.18
C ALA A 296 16.95 7.40 -11.31
N GLU A 297 17.34 6.16 -11.02
CA GLU A 297 16.45 5.00 -11.03
C GLU A 297 15.47 5.07 -9.86
N ASP A 298 15.93 5.40 -8.66
CA ASP A 298 15.07 5.54 -7.49
C ASP A 298 14.02 6.63 -7.68
N PHE A 299 14.40 7.76 -8.28
CA PHE A 299 13.46 8.82 -8.63
C PHE A 299 12.36 8.33 -9.60
N LYS A 300 12.75 7.60 -10.65
CA LYS A 300 11.79 7.03 -11.60
C LYS A 300 10.84 6.04 -10.91
N ILE A 301 11.34 5.23 -9.98
CA ILE A 301 10.53 4.28 -9.20
C ILE A 301 9.60 5.01 -8.23
N VAL A 302 10.04 6.07 -7.55
CA VAL A 302 9.17 6.92 -6.73
C VAL A 302 8.01 7.47 -7.57
N VAL A 303 8.30 7.99 -8.76
CA VAL A 303 7.28 8.53 -9.66
C VAL A 303 6.35 7.44 -10.17
N HIS A 304 6.89 6.28 -10.57
CA HIS A 304 6.11 5.13 -11.01
C HIS A 304 5.17 4.62 -9.90
N GLN A 305 5.66 4.46 -8.67
CA GLN A 305 4.87 4.01 -7.53
C GLN A 305 3.83 5.05 -7.11
N ALA A 306 4.11 6.36 -7.25
CA ALA A 306 3.13 7.40 -6.97
C ALA A 306 1.90 7.35 -7.89
N LEU A 307 2.06 6.89 -9.13
CA LEU A 307 0.96 6.75 -10.10
C LEU A 307 -0.06 5.66 -9.74
N TYR A 308 0.31 4.68 -8.89
CA TYR A 308 -0.62 3.64 -8.43
C TYR A 308 -1.78 4.21 -7.62
N ASN A 309 -1.57 5.34 -6.93
CA ASN A 309 -2.54 5.90 -6.01
C ASN A 309 -2.89 7.33 -6.43
N LYS A 310 -4.19 7.63 -6.50
CA LYS A 310 -4.68 8.96 -6.86
C LYS A 310 -4.11 10.08 -5.99
N GLN A 311 -4.11 9.91 -4.67
CA GLN A 311 -3.63 10.95 -3.76
C GLN A 311 -2.12 11.20 -3.94
N LEU A 312 -1.33 10.14 -4.18
CA LEU A 312 0.09 10.30 -4.53
C LEU A 312 0.28 10.96 -5.90
N THR A 313 -0.54 10.60 -6.89
CA THR A 313 -0.53 11.23 -8.22
C THR A 313 -0.80 12.73 -8.15
N GLU A 314 -1.72 13.16 -7.27
CA GLU A 314 -2.05 14.57 -7.05
C GLU A 314 -0.89 15.37 -6.42
N VAL A 315 -0.04 14.77 -5.60
CA VAL A 315 1.16 15.43 -5.02
C VAL A 315 2.41 15.26 -5.87
N LEU A 316 2.34 14.50 -6.97
CA LEU A 316 3.51 14.17 -7.79
C LEU A 316 4.25 15.39 -8.38
N PRO A 317 3.57 16.47 -8.82
CA PRO A 317 4.28 17.70 -9.22
C PRO A 317 5.11 18.33 -8.10
N VAL A 318 4.64 18.24 -6.84
CA VAL A 318 5.41 18.68 -5.66
C VAL A 318 6.64 17.81 -5.49
N ILE A 319 6.51 16.48 -5.56
CA ILE A 319 7.63 15.54 -5.42
C ILE A 319 8.70 15.82 -6.48
N ILE A 320 8.31 15.95 -7.75
CA ILE A 320 9.24 16.27 -8.85
C ILE A 320 9.97 17.58 -8.60
N THR A 321 9.25 18.60 -8.10
CA THR A 321 9.84 19.90 -7.76
C THR A 321 10.83 19.81 -6.60
N LEU A 322 10.51 19.04 -5.55
CA LEU A 322 11.41 18.82 -4.40
C LEU A 322 12.71 18.13 -4.81
N PHE A 323 12.65 17.18 -5.76
CA PHE A 323 13.85 16.59 -6.34
C PHE A 323 14.66 17.60 -7.16
N HIS A 324 13.99 18.41 -7.97
CA HIS A 324 14.64 19.45 -8.76
C HIS A 324 15.33 20.51 -7.87
N GLU A 325 14.71 20.88 -6.76
CA GLU A 325 15.26 21.79 -5.75
C GLU A 325 16.26 21.11 -4.81
N ARG A 326 16.42 19.78 -4.91
CA ARG A 326 17.25 18.94 -4.05
C ARG A 326 16.95 19.12 -2.56
N ASN A 327 15.68 19.28 -2.21
CA ASN A 327 15.22 19.46 -0.83
C ASN A 327 15.31 18.12 -0.05
N ALA A 328 16.51 17.81 0.44
CA ALA A 328 16.81 16.54 1.11
C ALA A 328 15.96 16.30 2.37
N GLU A 329 15.53 17.37 3.06
CA GLU A 329 14.77 17.26 4.29
C GLU A 329 13.33 16.83 4.01
N ALA A 330 12.65 17.47 3.06
CA ALA A 330 11.30 17.08 2.64
C ALA A 330 11.29 15.70 1.95
N LEU A 331 12.35 15.35 1.21
CA LEU A 331 12.48 14.06 0.54
C LEU A 331 12.77 12.90 1.51
N SER A 332 13.12 13.15 2.78
CA SER A 332 13.25 12.08 3.77
C SER A 332 11.93 11.32 3.98
N SER A 333 10.80 12.03 3.97
CA SER A 333 9.46 11.45 4.14
C SER A 333 9.02 10.60 2.95
N VAL A 334 9.58 10.85 1.75
CA VAL A 334 9.36 10.01 0.57
C VAL A 334 9.85 8.59 0.84
N VAL A 335 11.04 8.43 1.41
CA VAL A 335 11.62 7.11 1.66
C VAL A 335 10.71 6.25 2.54
N GLY A 336 10.20 6.82 3.65
CA GLY A 336 9.29 6.10 4.54
C GLY A 336 7.94 5.75 3.90
N ALA A 337 7.42 6.62 3.03
CA ALA A 337 6.18 6.34 2.31
C ALA A 337 6.33 5.15 1.34
N PHE A 338 7.49 5.01 0.69
CA PHE A 338 7.72 3.94 -0.30
C PHE A 338 8.34 2.67 0.30
N SER A 339 9.01 2.73 1.46
CA SER A 339 9.59 1.54 2.11
C SER A 339 8.53 0.51 2.48
N GLY A 340 7.30 0.93 2.77
CA GLY A 340 6.18 0.04 3.09
C GLY A 340 5.88 -1.00 2.02
N VAL A 341 6.13 -0.70 0.73
CA VAL A 341 5.92 -1.65 -0.37
C VAL A 341 6.82 -2.88 -0.23
N PHE A 342 8.06 -2.68 0.23
CA PHE A 342 9.04 -3.77 0.42
C PHE A 342 8.73 -4.65 1.63
N HIS A 343 7.91 -4.17 2.56
CA HIS A 343 7.36 -4.97 3.65
C HIS A 343 6.05 -5.67 3.27
N ALA A 344 5.25 -5.06 2.40
CA ALA A 344 3.91 -5.55 2.05
C ALA A 344 3.92 -6.65 0.97
N LEU A 345 5.00 -6.75 0.19
CA LEU A 345 5.16 -7.73 -0.89
C LEU A 345 6.10 -8.87 -0.49
N ASP A 346 5.62 -10.11 -0.56
CA ASP A 346 6.47 -11.31 -0.36
C ASP A 346 7.33 -11.59 -1.60
N PHE A 347 8.54 -11.02 -1.64
CA PHE A 347 9.41 -11.10 -2.81
C PHE A 347 9.86 -12.53 -3.17
N GLY A 348 9.95 -13.46 -2.22
CA GLY A 348 10.23 -14.86 -2.56
C GLY A 348 9.11 -15.49 -3.37
N THR A 349 7.85 -15.13 -3.09
CA THR A 349 6.70 -15.55 -3.90
C THR A 349 6.61 -14.76 -5.20
N TYR A 350 6.86 -13.45 -5.17
CA TYR A 350 6.97 -12.62 -6.38
C TYR A 350 7.88 -13.29 -7.42
N TYR A 351 9.13 -13.61 -7.04
CA TYR A 351 10.07 -14.25 -7.95
C TYR A 351 9.65 -15.68 -8.31
N SER A 352 9.16 -16.47 -7.36
CA SER A 352 8.71 -17.83 -7.67
C SER A 352 7.60 -17.82 -8.73
N MET A 353 6.64 -16.91 -8.66
CA MET A 353 5.57 -16.82 -9.65
C MET A 353 6.04 -16.20 -10.96
N LEU A 354 6.68 -15.03 -10.89
CA LEU A 354 7.09 -14.27 -12.07
C LEU A 354 8.02 -15.07 -12.97
N LEU A 355 8.98 -15.78 -12.36
CA LEU A 355 9.98 -16.53 -13.08
C LEU A 355 9.41 -17.84 -13.66
N ASN A 356 8.32 -18.38 -13.11
CA ASN A 356 7.68 -19.56 -13.71
C ASN A 356 6.69 -19.20 -14.84
N GLU A 357 6.01 -18.06 -14.78
CA GLU A 357 4.84 -17.83 -15.64
C GLU A 357 4.93 -16.59 -16.54
N VAL A 358 5.84 -15.66 -16.23
CA VAL A 358 5.94 -14.38 -16.96
C VAL A 358 7.25 -14.33 -17.74
N LEU A 359 8.38 -14.33 -17.02
CA LEU A 359 9.69 -14.07 -17.60
C LEU A 359 10.17 -15.12 -18.61
N PRO A 360 9.72 -16.40 -18.59
CA PRO A 360 10.01 -17.33 -19.67
C PRO A 360 9.48 -16.92 -21.05
N TYR A 361 8.45 -16.05 -21.11
CA TYR A 361 7.84 -15.57 -22.36
C TYR A 361 8.13 -14.09 -22.66
N ASN A 362 8.74 -13.40 -21.70
CA ASN A 362 9.25 -12.05 -21.88
C ASN A 362 10.74 -12.13 -22.23
N SER A 363 11.33 -11.06 -22.77
CA SER A 363 12.77 -11.06 -23.06
C SER A 363 13.41 -9.71 -22.81
N LEU A 364 14.64 -9.75 -22.31
CA LEU A 364 15.45 -8.55 -22.13
C LEU A 364 15.62 -7.76 -23.44
N LYS A 365 15.68 -8.45 -24.59
CA LYS A 365 15.75 -7.81 -25.91
C LYS A 365 14.52 -6.94 -26.20
N TYR A 366 13.31 -7.44 -25.92
CA TYR A 366 12.09 -6.67 -26.14
C TYR A 366 11.96 -5.53 -25.12
N TYR A 367 12.30 -5.80 -23.85
CA TYR A 367 12.34 -4.76 -22.82
C TYR A 367 13.29 -3.62 -23.18
N ASP A 368 14.55 -3.93 -23.53
CA ASP A 368 15.55 -2.93 -23.91
C ASP A 368 15.14 -2.20 -25.21
N GLY A 369 14.49 -2.91 -26.14
CA GLY A 369 13.91 -2.32 -27.35
C GLY A 369 12.74 -1.36 -27.06
N ASP A 370 11.91 -1.66 -26.07
CA ASP A 370 10.85 -0.78 -25.59
C ASP A 370 11.42 0.47 -24.91
N ALA A 371 12.38 0.29 -24.01
CA ALA A 371 13.11 1.38 -23.35
C ALA A 371 13.81 2.30 -24.35
N ALA A 372 14.38 1.76 -25.44
CA ALA A 372 15.08 2.52 -26.47
C ALA A 372 14.17 3.50 -27.25
N LYS A 373 12.84 3.28 -27.26
CA LYS A 373 11.88 4.25 -27.82
C LYS A 373 11.87 5.57 -27.02
N TYR A 374 12.33 5.54 -25.77
CA TYR A 374 12.25 6.65 -24.81
C TYR A 374 13.64 7.02 -24.27
N PRO A 375 14.55 7.56 -25.12
CA PRO A 375 15.95 7.79 -24.75
C PRO A 375 16.13 8.74 -23.55
N ARG A 376 15.18 9.64 -23.29
CA ARG A 376 15.21 10.55 -22.14
C ARG A 376 15.05 9.83 -20.79
N LEU A 377 14.56 8.60 -20.76
CA LEU A 377 14.53 7.74 -19.57
C LEU A 377 15.88 7.03 -19.29
N LYS A 378 16.86 7.14 -20.21
CA LYS A 378 18.21 6.59 -20.07
C LYS A 378 18.25 5.10 -19.67
N GLY A 379 17.50 4.26 -20.39
CA GLY A 379 17.50 2.81 -20.15
C GLY A 379 16.23 2.25 -19.50
N GLY A 380 15.16 3.05 -19.39
CA GLY A 380 13.86 2.57 -18.92
C GLY A 380 13.76 2.53 -17.39
N LEU A 381 13.16 1.48 -16.82
CA LEU A 381 13.03 1.29 -15.38
C LEU A 381 13.90 0.11 -14.90
N SER A 382 15.14 0.38 -14.48
CA SER A 382 16.12 -0.68 -14.13
C SER A 382 15.62 -1.67 -13.06
N PHE A 383 14.68 -1.23 -12.22
CA PHE A 383 14.03 -2.10 -11.23
C PHE A 383 13.49 -3.39 -11.86
N TYR A 384 12.71 -3.28 -12.94
CA TYR A 384 12.13 -4.44 -13.62
C TYR A 384 13.11 -5.15 -14.55
N ARG A 385 14.15 -4.44 -14.99
CA ARG A 385 15.21 -5.02 -15.84
C ARG A 385 15.97 -6.14 -15.11
N ALA A 386 16.20 -5.98 -13.81
CA ALA A 386 16.87 -6.97 -12.96
C ALA A 386 16.18 -8.36 -12.99
N ASP A 387 14.85 -8.39 -13.11
CA ASP A 387 14.08 -9.65 -13.12
C ASP A 387 14.53 -10.57 -14.27
N PHE A 388 14.88 -10.01 -15.44
CA PHE A 388 15.38 -10.79 -16.57
C PHE A 388 16.72 -11.45 -16.28
N LEU A 389 17.62 -10.75 -15.59
CA LEU A 389 18.89 -11.31 -15.17
C LEU A 389 18.69 -12.45 -14.18
N ILE A 390 17.76 -12.29 -13.23
CA ILE A 390 17.38 -13.33 -12.27
C ILE A 390 16.84 -14.56 -13.00
N ASN A 391 15.93 -14.38 -13.96
CA ASN A 391 15.37 -15.47 -14.74
C ASN A 391 16.42 -16.34 -15.44
N SER A 392 17.47 -15.71 -15.98
CA SER A 392 18.55 -16.41 -16.69
C SER A 392 19.30 -17.43 -15.82
N GLN A 393 19.25 -17.30 -14.50
CA GLN A 393 19.86 -18.24 -13.54
C GLN A 393 18.82 -19.03 -12.74
N TRP A 394 17.60 -18.52 -12.59
CA TRP A 394 16.55 -19.18 -11.84
C TRP A 394 16.00 -20.40 -12.58
N ASN A 395 15.77 -20.30 -13.90
CA ASN A 395 15.24 -21.43 -14.66
C ASN A 395 16.29 -22.00 -15.59
N ASN A 396 16.55 -23.30 -15.46
CA ASN A 396 17.39 -24.06 -16.38
C ASN A 396 16.58 -24.93 -17.34
N LYS A 397 15.24 -24.86 -17.28
CA LYS A 397 14.31 -25.64 -18.08
C LYS A 397 13.25 -24.73 -18.69
N SER A 398 12.77 -25.11 -19.87
CA SER A 398 11.60 -24.47 -20.48
C SER A 398 10.37 -24.72 -19.60
N VAL A 399 9.66 -23.66 -19.24
CA VAL A 399 8.35 -23.75 -18.60
C VAL A 399 7.28 -23.67 -19.71
N PRO A 400 6.24 -24.52 -19.72
CA PRO A 400 5.13 -24.38 -20.68
C PRO A 400 4.20 -23.23 -20.31
N GLN A 401 3.75 -22.46 -21.31
CA GLN A 401 2.85 -21.32 -21.05
C GLN A 401 1.45 -21.85 -20.75
N ASN A 402 0.75 -21.21 -19.82
CA ASN A 402 -0.67 -21.48 -19.61
C ASN A 402 -1.45 -21.11 -20.87
N SER A 403 -2.04 -22.11 -21.54
CA SER A 403 -2.92 -21.89 -22.68
C SER A 403 -4.33 -21.59 -22.16
N LEU A 404 -4.78 -20.35 -22.34
CA LEU A 404 -6.10 -19.89 -21.92
C LEU A 404 -7.11 -20.03 -23.07
N ASP A 405 -8.19 -20.79 -22.84
CA ASP A 405 -9.34 -20.87 -23.75
C ASP A 405 -10.31 -19.73 -23.45
N TYR A 406 -10.10 -18.60 -24.11
CA TYR A 406 -10.96 -17.42 -23.95
C TYR A 406 -12.42 -17.67 -24.37
N LYS A 407 -12.73 -18.67 -25.20
CA LYS A 407 -14.13 -19.03 -25.48
C LYS A 407 -14.80 -19.57 -24.24
N LYS A 408 -14.12 -20.47 -23.51
CA LYS A 408 -14.59 -20.99 -22.22
C LYS A 408 -14.72 -19.87 -21.19
N ILE A 409 -13.70 -19.01 -21.06
CA ILE A 409 -13.70 -17.93 -20.06
C ILE A 409 -14.80 -16.90 -20.35
N SER A 410 -15.03 -16.55 -21.63
CA SER A 410 -16.06 -15.56 -22.04
C SER A 410 -17.51 -15.97 -21.74
N ALA A 411 -17.75 -17.23 -21.35
CA ALA A 411 -19.07 -17.66 -20.90
C ALA A 411 -19.40 -17.16 -19.48
N ILE A 412 -18.41 -16.70 -18.71
CA ILE A 412 -18.59 -16.17 -17.36
C ILE A 412 -18.94 -14.68 -17.46
N PRO A 413 -20.04 -14.22 -16.83
CA PRO A 413 -20.33 -12.79 -16.73
C PRO A 413 -19.17 -12.05 -16.06
N THR A 414 -18.54 -11.15 -16.81
CA THR A 414 -17.29 -10.48 -16.43
C THR A 414 -17.42 -8.96 -16.46
N MET A 415 -17.00 -8.29 -15.39
CA MET A 415 -16.76 -6.85 -15.36
C MET A 415 -15.26 -6.58 -15.24
N ILE A 416 -14.77 -5.60 -15.99
CA ILE A 416 -13.37 -5.17 -15.98
C ILE A 416 -13.31 -3.69 -15.58
N MET A 417 -12.41 -3.36 -14.67
CA MET A 417 -12.18 -1.98 -14.22
C MET A 417 -10.73 -1.58 -14.46
N ALA A 418 -10.49 -0.33 -14.89
CA ALA A 418 -9.14 0.20 -15.07
C ALA A 418 -9.07 1.71 -14.76
N GLY A 419 -7.95 2.14 -14.18
CA GLY A 419 -7.67 3.54 -13.90
C GLY A 419 -6.89 4.20 -15.02
N GLU A 420 -7.15 5.48 -15.24
CA GLU A 420 -6.45 6.26 -16.26
C GLU A 420 -4.97 6.45 -15.97
N PHE A 421 -4.53 6.44 -14.71
CA PHE A 421 -3.13 6.62 -14.32
C PHE A 421 -2.40 5.32 -13.97
N ASP A 422 -3.01 4.16 -14.24
CA ASP A 422 -2.44 2.86 -13.88
C ASP A 422 -1.12 2.59 -14.63
N PRO A 423 0.05 2.64 -13.96
CA PRO A 423 1.34 2.60 -14.64
C PRO A 423 1.78 1.19 -15.02
N ILE A 424 1.05 0.16 -14.58
CA ILE A 424 1.44 -1.24 -14.73
C ILE A 424 0.45 -2.04 -15.58
N THR A 425 -0.85 -1.82 -15.39
CA THR A 425 -1.93 -2.47 -16.13
C THR A 425 -2.86 -1.42 -16.76
N PRO A 426 -2.36 -0.69 -17.79
CA PRO A 426 -3.03 0.47 -18.34
C PRO A 426 -4.40 0.14 -18.95
N VAL A 427 -5.19 1.19 -19.21
CA VAL A 427 -6.53 1.08 -19.83
C VAL A 427 -6.54 0.25 -21.11
N SER A 428 -5.46 0.27 -21.91
CA SER A 428 -5.32 -0.54 -23.12
C SER A 428 -5.39 -2.04 -22.86
N ASN A 429 -4.86 -2.52 -21.72
CA ASN A 429 -5.00 -3.91 -21.31
C ASN A 429 -6.46 -4.25 -21.06
N ALA A 430 -7.17 -3.39 -20.31
CA ALA A 430 -8.57 -3.59 -19.99
C ALA A 430 -9.46 -3.58 -21.24
N GLN A 431 -9.21 -2.69 -22.19
CA GLN A 431 -9.91 -2.65 -23.49
C GLN A 431 -9.68 -3.93 -24.30
N SER A 432 -8.43 -4.38 -24.39
CA SER A 432 -8.06 -5.62 -25.08
C SER A 432 -8.75 -6.83 -24.45
N LEU A 433 -8.69 -6.96 -23.12
CA LEU A 433 -9.28 -8.10 -22.41
C LEU A 433 -10.81 -8.06 -22.45
N ALA A 434 -11.43 -6.88 -22.37
CA ALA A 434 -12.89 -6.76 -22.47
C ALA A 434 -13.40 -7.23 -23.83
N GLY A 435 -12.67 -6.95 -24.91
CA GLY A 435 -12.97 -7.47 -26.25
C GLY A 435 -12.87 -8.99 -26.32
N MET A 436 -11.85 -9.60 -25.71
CA MET A 436 -11.66 -11.06 -25.70
C MET A 436 -12.72 -11.79 -24.86
N LEU A 437 -13.19 -11.17 -23.77
CA LEU A 437 -14.14 -11.77 -22.84
C LEU A 437 -15.60 -11.36 -23.05
N ASN A 438 -15.88 -10.45 -23.99
CA ASN A 438 -17.21 -9.84 -24.16
C ASN A 438 -17.72 -9.21 -22.85
N ALA A 439 -16.82 -8.54 -22.12
CA ALA A 439 -17.05 -8.03 -20.77
C ALA A 439 -17.63 -6.61 -20.74
N GLU A 440 -18.24 -6.24 -19.62
CA GLU A 440 -18.48 -4.82 -19.28
C GLU A 440 -17.17 -4.17 -18.84
N LEU A 441 -16.85 -3.02 -19.42
CA LEU A 441 -15.63 -2.27 -19.12
C LEU A 441 -15.96 -0.93 -18.47
N ILE A 442 -15.40 -0.68 -17.29
CA ILE A 442 -15.47 0.60 -16.58
C ILE A 442 -14.08 1.24 -16.52
N ILE A 443 -13.95 2.43 -17.12
CA ILE A 443 -12.69 3.20 -17.11
C ILE A 443 -12.84 4.37 -16.14
N PHE A 444 -11.98 4.44 -15.13
CA PHE A 444 -11.96 5.50 -14.13
C PHE A 444 -10.93 6.55 -14.49
N LYS A 445 -11.38 7.72 -14.93
CA LYS A 445 -10.51 8.88 -15.14
C LYS A 445 -9.95 9.37 -13.81
N ASN A 446 -8.69 9.78 -13.83
CA ASN A 446 -7.98 10.35 -12.67
C ASN A 446 -7.76 9.39 -11.49
N GLU A 447 -8.02 8.11 -11.66
CA GLU A 447 -7.71 7.06 -10.68
C GLU A 447 -6.52 6.21 -11.16
N GLY A 448 -5.80 5.61 -10.22
CA GLY A 448 -4.67 4.73 -10.48
C GLY A 448 -5.08 3.25 -10.46
N HIS A 449 -4.30 2.44 -9.75
CA HIS A 449 -4.42 1.00 -9.69
C HIS A 449 -5.36 0.53 -8.56
N ALA A 450 -5.96 -0.66 -8.70
CA ALA A 450 -6.82 -1.33 -7.71
C ALA A 450 -8.06 -0.50 -7.27
N LEU A 451 -8.99 -0.31 -8.20
CA LEU A 451 -10.19 0.52 -8.06
C LEU A 451 -11.19 -0.03 -7.03
N VAL A 452 -11.10 -1.30 -6.66
CA VAL A 452 -11.90 -1.95 -5.61
C VAL A 452 -11.89 -1.18 -4.30
N PHE A 453 -10.77 -0.54 -3.97
CA PHE A 453 -10.58 0.18 -2.70
C PHE A 453 -11.13 1.61 -2.72
N ASN A 454 -11.55 2.11 -3.89
CA ASN A 454 -12.23 3.39 -3.99
C ASN A 454 -13.76 3.20 -3.90
N GLN A 455 -14.46 4.24 -3.44
CA GLN A 455 -15.90 4.18 -3.17
C GLN A 455 -16.73 3.91 -4.44
N GLU A 456 -16.34 4.49 -5.57
CA GLU A 456 -17.09 4.37 -6.83
C GLU A 456 -16.96 2.96 -7.42
N GLY A 457 -15.74 2.41 -7.48
CA GLY A 457 -15.43 1.04 -7.89
C GLY A 457 -16.08 0.00 -6.99
N SER A 458 -16.03 0.18 -5.67
CA SER A 458 -16.82 -0.63 -4.72
C SER A 458 -18.32 -0.60 -5.03
N GLY A 459 -18.86 0.56 -5.39
CA GLY A 459 -20.25 0.74 -5.82
C GLY A 459 -20.60 -0.04 -7.09
N PHE A 460 -19.70 -0.06 -8.08
CA PHE A 460 -19.85 -0.86 -9.30
C PHE A 460 -19.81 -2.36 -9.00
N ILE A 461 -18.84 -2.82 -8.19
CA ILE A 461 -18.75 -4.22 -7.77
C ILE A 461 -20.06 -4.66 -7.09
N ASN A 462 -20.56 -3.85 -6.16
CA ASN A 462 -21.80 -4.16 -5.43
C ASN A 462 -23.02 -4.21 -6.34
N SER A 463 -23.10 -3.31 -7.32
CA SER A 463 -24.16 -3.35 -8.34
C SER A 463 -24.05 -4.58 -9.23
N PHE A 464 -22.84 -4.89 -9.70
CA PHE A 464 -22.57 -6.00 -10.61
C PHE A 464 -22.87 -7.36 -9.98
N ILE A 465 -22.52 -7.56 -8.70
CA ILE A 465 -22.82 -8.80 -7.97
C ILE A 465 -24.33 -8.98 -7.77
N LYS A 466 -25.07 -7.88 -7.54
CA LYS A 466 -26.52 -7.92 -7.28
C LYS A 466 -27.37 -8.05 -8.53
N ASP A 467 -26.84 -7.69 -9.70
CA ASP A 467 -27.58 -7.76 -10.95
C ASP A 467 -28.02 -9.21 -11.23
N SER A 468 -29.26 -9.38 -11.70
CA SER A 468 -29.83 -10.67 -12.10
C SER A 468 -29.95 -10.80 -13.62
N HIS A 469 -29.64 -9.73 -14.38
CA HIS A 469 -29.75 -9.71 -15.82
C HIS A 469 -28.55 -10.32 -16.54
N GLN A 470 -28.81 -10.76 -17.76
CA GLN A 470 -27.82 -11.29 -18.68
C GLN A 470 -26.95 -10.13 -19.19
N GLN A 471 -25.66 -10.20 -18.85
CA GLN A 471 -24.72 -9.13 -19.14
C GLN A 471 -24.49 -8.96 -20.66
N LYS A 472 -24.25 -7.72 -21.08
CA LYS A 472 -23.82 -7.38 -22.44
C LYS A 472 -22.52 -6.59 -22.38
N ALA A 473 -21.63 -6.83 -23.35
CA ALA A 473 -20.45 -5.99 -23.52
C ALA A 473 -20.86 -4.53 -23.65
N SER A 474 -20.21 -3.69 -22.86
CA SER A 474 -20.42 -2.25 -22.84
C SER A 474 -19.18 -1.56 -22.31
N THR A 475 -19.06 -0.26 -22.56
CA THR A 475 -17.96 0.54 -22.02
C THR A 475 -18.52 1.80 -21.38
N LYS A 476 -18.13 2.04 -20.13
CA LYS A 476 -18.48 3.24 -19.38
C LYS A 476 -17.20 3.96 -18.97
N VAL A 477 -17.17 5.27 -19.19
CA VAL A 477 -16.07 6.13 -18.74
C VAL A 477 -16.57 6.98 -17.59
N MET A 478 -15.98 6.78 -16.41
CA MET A 478 -16.24 7.55 -15.22
C MET A 478 -15.27 8.72 -15.17
N ASN A 479 -15.80 9.93 -15.14
CA ASN A 479 -15.01 11.17 -15.03
C ASN A 479 -15.63 12.08 -13.97
N THR A 480 -15.96 11.47 -12.83
CA THR A 480 -16.72 12.10 -11.75
C THR A 480 -15.91 13.18 -11.02
N TYR A 481 -14.58 13.06 -11.02
CA TYR A 481 -13.67 13.97 -10.33
C TYR A 481 -12.63 14.53 -11.30
N SER A 482 -12.16 15.77 -11.10
CA SER A 482 -10.98 16.29 -11.79
C SER A 482 -9.70 15.86 -11.08
N THR A 483 -8.58 15.73 -11.81
CA THR A 483 -7.26 15.66 -11.16
C THR A 483 -6.97 16.99 -10.49
N ASN A 484 -6.84 16.98 -9.17
CA ASN A 484 -6.55 18.17 -8.39
C ASN A 484 -5.11 18.11 -7.91
N PHE A 485 -4.16 18.49 -8.77
CA PHE A 485 -2.76 18.54 -8.35
C PHE A 485 -2.59 19.52 -7.20
N VAL A 486 -1.93 19.06 -6.15
CA VAL A 486 -1.61 19.88 -4.99
C VAL A 486 -0.60 20.94 -5.42
N SER A 487 -1.00 22.20 -5.35
CA SER A 487 -0.21 23.35 -5.79
C SER A 487 0.00 24.41 -4.69
N ASP A 488 -0.83 24.38 -3.66
CA ASP A 488 -0.90 25.34 -2.56
C ASP A 488 -0.33 24.73 -1.28
N ILE A 489 0.94 24.35 -1.30
CA ILE A 489 1.62 23.74 -0.14
C ILE A 489 2.76 24.61 0.38
N HIS A 490 2.74 24.83 1.69
CA HIS A 490 3.85 25.38 2.45
C HIS A 490 4.68 24.21 2.98
N VAL A 491 5.81 23.96 2.33
CA VAL A 491 6.71 22.85 2.66
C VAL A 491 7.39 23.13 3.99
N ASN A 492 7.20 22.23 4.96
CA ASN A 492 7.94 22.23 6.21
C ASN A 492 8.06 20.78 6.72
N PRO A 493 9.29 20.27 6.89
CA PRO A 493 9.54 18.87 7.24
C PRO A 493 9.02 18.49 8.63
N GLY A 494 8.83 19.48 9.51
CA GLY A 494 8.30 19.22 10.83
C GLY A 494 6.83 18.85 10.87
N VAL A 495 6.07 19.20 9.84
CA VAL A 495 4.67 18.79 9.72
C VAL A 495 4.55 17.27 9.68
N ALA A 496 5.42 16.59 8.93
CA ALA A 496 5.42 15.13 8.85
C ALA A 496 5.67 14.50 10.22
N LYS A 497 6.62 15.04 11.00
CA LYS A 497 6.93 14.56 12.35
C LYS A 497 5.79 14.80 13.33
N LEU A 498 5.15 15.97 13.27
CA LEU A 498 3.96 16.26 14.07
C LEU A 498 2.78 15.34 13.69
N ALA A 499 2.55 15.11 12.40
CA ALA A 499 1.50 14.21 11.93
C ALA A 499 1.73 12.77 12.41
N MET A 500 2.96 12.26 12.31
CA MET A 500 3.33 10.95 12.86
C MET A 500 3.18 10.90 14.39
N PHE A 501 3.60 11.96 15.09
CA PHE A 501 3.41 12.07 16.53
C PHE A 501 1.93 11.96 16.89
N ILE A 502 1.05 12.72 16.23
CA ILE A 502 -0.41 12.68 16.45
C ILE A 502 -0.99 11.29 16.11
N GLY A 503 -0.49 10.63 15.06
CA GLY A 503 -0.94 9.28 14.68
C GLY A 503 -0.61 8.21 15.71
N ASN A 504 0.51 8.35 16.43
CA ASN A 504 0.99 7.40 17.43
C ASN A 504 0.48 7.70 18.86
N MET A 505 -0.81 8.02 19.00
CA MET A 505 -1.47 8.32 20.30
C MET A 505 -1.38 7.23 21.38
N SER A 506 -0.78 6.08 21.07
CA SER A 506 -0.63 4.92 21.96
C SER A 506 0.56 4.98 22.92
N ASP A 507 1.43 6.00 22.87
CA ASP A 507 2.55 6.17 23.81
C ASP A 507 2.29 7.30 24.83
N PRO A 508 1.73 7.02 26.03
CA PRO A 508 1.44 8.04 27.02
C PRO A 508 2.67 8.85 27.47
N MET A 509 3.87 8.28 27.39
CA MET A 509 5.09 8.91 27.89
C MET A 509 5.52 10.07 26.98
N ALA A 510 5.27 9.97 25.67
CA ALA A 510 5.56 11.01 24.71
C ALA A 510 4.60 12.22 24.81
N PHE A 511 3.34 11.98 25.18
CA PHE A 511 2.28 13.00 25.23
C PHE A 511 2.07 13.66 26.58
N ALA A 512 2.27 12.94 27.69
CA ALA A 512 1.93 13.43 29.03
C ALA A 512 2.59 14.80 29.36
N PRO A 513 3.88 15.05 29.05
CA PRO A 513 4.50 16.35 29.32
C PRO A 513 3.86 17.49 28.52
N LEU A 514 3.57 17.25 27.23
CA LEU A 514 2.91 18.22 26.36
C LEU A 514 1.49 18.53 26.84
N VAL A 515 0.69 17.51 27.12
CA VAL A 515 -0.69 17.66 27.61
C VAL A 515 -0.70 18.41 28.95
N LEU A 516 0.19 18.05 29.89
CA LEU A 516 0.31 18.74 31.17
C LEU A 516 0.67 20.22 30.99
N ALA A 517 1.62 20.54 30.10
CA ALA A 517 1.97 21.91 29.79
C ALA A 517 0.78 22.71 29.25
N TYR A 518 -0.04 22.13 28.37
CA TYR A 518 -1.26 22.78 27.88
C TYR A 518 -2.30 23.00 28.98
N ILE A 519 -2.52 22.02 29.86
CA ILE A 519 -3.43 22.18 31.01
C ILE A 519 -2.96 23.35 31.90
N LEU A 520 -1.66 23.41 32.20
CA LEU A 520 -1.06 24.48 33.00
C LEU A 520 -1.21 25.84 32.30
N ILE A 521 -0.94 25.92 31.00
CA ILE A 521 -1.08 27.14 30.20
C ILE A 521 -2.52 27.66 30.17
N ILE A 522 -3.50 26.78 29.99
CA ILE A 522 -4.92 27.15 29.98
C ILE A 522 -5.31 27.68 31.36
N GLY A 523 -5.05 26.92 32.43
CA GLY A 523 -5.41 27.31 33.79
C GLY A 523 -4.71 28.58 34.26
N GLY A 524 -3.39 28.66 34.02
CA GLY A 524 -2.58 29.82 34.40
C GLY A 524 -2.87 31.07 33.57
N GLY A 525 -3.13 30.91 32.28
CA GLY A 525 -3.56 32.02 31.41
C GLY A 525 -4.87 32.63 31.88
N ILE A 526 -5.89 31.80 32.20
CA ILE A 526 -7.17 32.26 32.77
C ILE A 526 -6.94 32.94 34.13
N TYR A 527 -6.12 32.33 35.00
CA TYR A 527 -5.81 32.89 36.31
C TYR A 527 -5.20 34.30 36.19
N PHE A 528 -4.16 34.47 35.37
CA PHE A 528 -3.51 35.77 35.21
C PHE A 528 -4.36 36.79 34.46
N LEU A 529 -5.22 36.35 33.54
CA LEU A 529 -6.21 37.23 32.91
C LEU A 529 -7.17 37.82 33.95
N ILE A 530 -7.73 36.97 34.84
CA ILE A 530 -8.61 37.41 35.93
C ILE A 530 -7.84 38.30 36.91
N TYR A 531 -6.59 37.94 37.23
CA TYR A 531 -5.73 38.71 38.12
C TYR A 531 -5.50 40.14 37.61
N ILE A 532 -5.12 40.30 36.33
CA ILE A 532 -4.92 41.61 35.68
C ILE A 532 -6.20 42.45 35.73
N ILE A 533 -7.37 41.84 35.51
CA ILE A 533 -8.66 42.54 35.54
C ILE A 533 -8.99 43.02 36.96
N ARG A 534 -8.75 42.20 37.99
CA ARG A 534 -9.09 42.52 39.39
C ARG A 534 -8.11 43.49 40.06
N GLN A 535 -6.82 43.44 39.73
CA GLN A 535 -5.74 44.16 40.45
C GLN A 535 -5.25 45.44 39.75
N ARG A 536 -6.08 46.08 38.91
CA ARG A 536 -5.67 47.19 38.01
C ARG A 536 -4.92 48.37 38.67
N LYS A 537 -5.07 48.62 39.98
CA LYS A 537 -4.52 49.82 40.66
C LYS A 537 -3.26 49.60 41.52
N GLN A 538 -2.88 48.37 41.88
CA GLN A 538 -1.82 48.13 42.90
C GLN A 538 -0.48 47.59 42.37
N GLU A 539 -0.41 47.14 41.11
CA GLU A 539 0.82 46.54 40.54
C GLU A 539 1.72 47.53 39.79
N ARG A 540 3.03 47.26 39.79
CA ARG A 540 4.03 48.03 39.01
C ARG A 540 3.77 47.88 37.51
N VAL A 541 4.04 48.94 36.74
CA VAL A 541 3.84 48.95 35.27
C VAL A 541 4.55 47.78 34.59
N LEU A 542 5.79 47.49 35.00
CA LEU A 542 6.60 46.41 34.44
C LEU A 542 5.97 45.01 34.68
N ASN A 543 5.38 44.79 35.85
CA ASN A 543 4.67 43.53 36.16
C ASN A 543 3.41 43.38 35.33
N LYS A 544 2.66 44.47 35.11
CA LYS A 544 1.47 44.45 34.24
C LYS A 544 1.81 44.10 32.80
N ILE A 545 2.90 44.66 32.28
CA ILE A 545 3.42 44.32 30.94
C ILE A 545 3.77 42.84 30.89
N PHE A 546 4.52 42.33 31.88
CA PHE A 546 4.91 40.93 31.94
C PHE A 546 3.70 39.99 31.99
N TYR A 547 2.73 40.23 32.87
CA TYR A 547 1.52 39.38 32.93
C TYR A 547 0.70 39.45 31.63
N GLY A 548 0.62 40.62 30.99
CA GLY A 548 -0.02 40.76 29.69
C GLY A 548 0.67 39.93 28.60
N LEU A 549 2.00 39.99 28.54
CA LEU A 549 2.81 39.17 27.62
C LEU A 549 2.69 37.68 27.93
N LEU A 550 2.59 37.29 29.21
CA LEU A 550 2.41 35.91 29.62
C LEU A 550 1.06 35.35 29.17
N VAL A 551 -0.03 36.10 29.40
CA VAL A 551 -1.37 35.73 28.93
C VAL A 551 -1.41 35.65 27.41
N LEU A 552 -0.79 36.60 26.72
CA LEU A 552 -0.64 36.56 25.26
C LEU A 552 0.10 35.29 24.82
N GLY A 553 1.21 34.95 25.47
CA GLY A 553 1.98 33.73 25.19
C GLY A 553 1.16 32.46 25.41
N CYS A 554 0.37 32.41 26.48
CA CYS A 554 -0.55 31.30 26.72
C CYS A 554 -1.59 31.15 25.61
N PHE A 555 -2.16 32.25 25.15
CA PHE A 555 -3.16 32.25 24.07
C PHE A 555 -2.53 31.86 22.72
N MET A 556 -1.35 32.40 22.41
CA MET A 556 -0.60 32.05 21.20
C MET A 556 -0.27 30.55 21.16
N ALA A 557 0.22 29.98 22.27
CA ALA A 557 0.52 28.55 22.36
C ALA A 557 -0.68 27.68 21.98
N ILE A 558 -1.86 27.99 22.53
CA ILE A 558 -3.13 27.28 22.23
C ILE A 558 -3.49 27.41 20.75
N ILE A 559 -3.45 28.63 20.20
CA ILE A 559 -3.78 28.87 18.79
C ILE A 559 -2.81 28.14 17.85
N ILE A 560 -1.52 28.14 18.16
CA ILE A 560 -0.49 27.55 17.29
C ILE A 560 -0.68 26.05 17.18
N LEU A 561 -0.73 25.31 18.30
CA LEU A 561 -0.88 23.86 18.23
C LEU A 561 -2.27 23.45 17.73
N GLY A 562 -3.33 24.10 18.21
CA GLY A 562 -4.69 23.86 17.72
C GLY A 562 -4.79 24.14 16.21
N GLY A 563 -4.14 25.20 15.74
CA GLY A 563 -4.05 25.56 14.33
C GLY A 563 -3.30 24.54 13.50
N PHE A 564 -2.14 24.05 13.95
CA PHE A 564 -1.40 23.01 13.24
C PHE A 564 -2.14 21.66 13.22
N ILE A 565 -2.76 21.27 14.33
CA ILE A 565 -3.62 20.07 14.38
C ILE A 565 -4.77 20.20 13.38
N TYR A 566 -5.44 21.35 13.36
CA TYR A 566 -6.52 21.61 12.40
C TYR A 566 -6.01 21.61 10.95
N ALA A 567 -4.86 22.21 10.68
CA ALA A 567 -4.25 22.22 9.35
C ALA A 567 -3.88 20.81 8.87
N ILE A 568 -3.37 19.95 9.76
CA ILE A 568 -3.09 18.54 9.48
C ILE A 568 -4.38 17.79 9.20
N GLN A 569 -5.41 17.95 10.05
CA GLN A 569 -6.71 17.30 9.84
C GLN A 569 -7.34 17.70 8.50
N ASP A 570 -7.28 18.98 8.16
CA ASP A 570 -7.74 19.48 6.87
C ASP A 570 -6.95 18.91 5.69
N ALA A 571 -5.61 18.85 5.80
CA ALA A 571 -4.76 18.24 4.79
C ALA A 571 -5.14 16.77 4.59
N VAL A 572 -5.19 15.98 5.67
CA VAL A 572 -5.57 14.56 5.66
C VAL A 572 -6.95 14.33 5.04
N SER A 573 -7.92 15.19 5.33
CA SER A 573 -9.28 15.08 4.78
C SER A 573 -9.34 15.27 3.25
N SER A 574 -8.39 16.02 2.69
CA SER A 574 -8.30 16.24 1.24
C SER A 574 -7.38 15.26 0.54
N ASN A 575 -6.15 15.12 1.03
CA ASN A 575 -5.11 14.29 0.48
C ASN A 575 -4.08 14.03 1.58
N PHE A 576 -4.01 12.79 2.05
CA PHE A 576 -3.16 12.39 3.19
C PHE A 576 -1.68 12.72 2.98
N PHE A 577 -1.20 12.62 1.74
CA PHE A 577 0.22 12.81 1.42
C PHE A 577 0.69 14.26 1.48
N ILE A 578 -0.21 15.24 1.59
CA ILE A 578 0.18 16.64 1.84
C ILE A 578 1.01 16.74 3.13
N CYS A 579 0.61 16.02 4.18
CA CYS A 579 1.27 16.05 5.49
C CYS A 579 2.70 15.51 5.46
N ALA A 580 3.08 14.72 4.45
CA ALA A 580 4.44 14.24 4.27
C ALA A 580 5.42 15.38 3.92
N PHE A 581 4.91 16.49 3.36
CA PHE A 581 5.72 17.59 2.87
C PHE A 581 5.45 18.90 3.62
N GLY A 582 4.24 19.11 4.14
CA GLY A 582 3.85 20.37 4.77
C GLY A 582 2.35 20.49 5.03
N ILE A 583 1.86 21.72 5.01
CA ILE A 583 0.42 22.04 5.12
C ILE A 583 -0.01 22.96 3.98
N LYS A 584 -1.33 23.13 3.79
CA LYS A 584 -1.83 24.05 2.77
C LYS A 584 -1.39 25.49 3.03
N ASP A 585 -1.07 26.24 1.97
CA ASP A 585 -0.53 27.61 2.02
C ASP A 585 -1.42 28.58 2.80
N ARG A 586 -2.74 28.36 2.82
CA ARG A 586 -3.68 29.16 3.64
C ARG A 586 -3.40 29.13 5.14
N PHE A 587 -2.66 28.13 5.62
CA PHE A 587 -2.24 27.98 7.00
C PHE A 587 -0.78 28.42 7.24
N SER A 588 -0.08 28.94 6.22
CA SER A 588 1.33 29.34 6.32
C SER A 588 1.59 30.41 7.39
N SER A 589 0.60 31.22 7.73
CA SER A 589 0.69 32.23 8.80
C SER A 589 0.94 31.61 10.19
N LEU A 590 0.65 30.33 10.40
CA LEU A 590 0.96 29.61 11.64
C LEU A 590 2.47 29.52 11.91
N PHE A 591 3.29 29.39 10.85
CA PHE A 591 4.74 29.37 11.00
C PHE A 591 5.27 30.74 11.44
N THR A 592 4.77 31.83 10.85
CA THR A 592 5.08 33.18 11.30
C THR A 592 4.64 33.40 12.75
N LEU A 593 3.44 32.93 13.10
CA LEU A 593 2.92 33.02 14.47
C LEU A 593 3.81 32.25 15.46
N LEU A 594 4.32 31.08 15.07
CA LEU A 594 5.27 30.28 15.85
C LEU A 594 6.60 31.02 16.06
N THR A 595 7.12 31.72 15.05
CA THR A 595 8.32 32.55 15.21
C THR A 595 8.09 33.71 16.18
N VAL A 596 6.95 34.42 16.07
CA VAL A 596 6.59 35.50 17.00
C VAL A 596 6.45 34.96 18.42
N PHE A 597 5.86 33.78 18.57
CA PHE A 597 5.73 33.10 19.85
C PHE A 597 7.10 32.75 20.45
N ALA A 598 8.04 32.25 19.66
CA ALA A 598 9.40 31.97 20.10
C ALA A 598 10.11 33.23 20.65
N VAL A 599 9.99 34.35 19.94
CA VAL A 599 10.51 35.65 20.39
C VAL A 599 9.84 36.09 21.70
N LEU A 600 8.52 35.97 21.80
CA LEU A 600 7.76 36.33 22.99
C LEU A 600 8.21 35.52 24.22
N VAL A 601 8.41 34.21 24.08
CA VAL A 601 8.92 33.36 25.17
C VAL A 601 10.34 33.77 25.57
N GLY A 602 11.20 34.10 24.61
CA GLY A 602 12.53 34.66 24.88
C GLY A 602 12.47 35.95 25.70
N VAL A 603 11.55 36.86 25.36
CA VAL A 603 11.30 38.09 26.13
C VAL A 603 10.83 37.76 27.56
N LEU A 604 9.86 36.86 27.71
CA LEU A 604 9.35 36.44 29.02
C LEU A 604 10.47 35.86 29.92
N LEU A 605 11.41 35.11 29.35
CA LEU A 605 12.58 34.60 30.09
C LEU A 605 13.49 35.72 30.59
N ILE A 606 13.77 36.72 29.76
CA ILE A 606 14.59 37.89 30.15
C ILE A 606 13.91 38.64 31.30
N PHE A 607 12.59 38.85 31.22
CA PHE A 607 11.82 39.46 32.31
C PHE A 607 11.87 38.64 33.59
N LEU A 608 11.74 37.32 33.48
CA LEU A 608 11.74 36.42 34.64
C LEU A 608 13.09 36.43 35.38
N ILE A 609 14.21 36.60 34.66
CA ILE A 609 15.56 36.71 35.23
C ILE A 609 15.80 38.10 35.85
N ARG A 610 15.33 39.18 35.21
CA ARG A 610 15.68 40.56 35.61
C ARG A 610 14.86 41.14 36.77
N ILE A 611 13.65 40.63 37.03
CA ILE A 611 12.77 41.18 38.07
C ILE A 611 12.88 40.34 39.34
N SER A 612 13.42 40.93 40.41
CA SER A 612 13.76 40.20 41.66
C SER A 612 12.59 39.91 42.60
N ARG A 613 11.38 40.45 42.34
CA ARG A 613 10.18 40.24 43.19
C ARG A 613 8.90 40.22 42.37
N TYR A 614 8.47 39.03 41.96
CA TYR A 614 7.12 38.80 41.45
C TYR A 614 6.23 38.22 42.54
N ASN A 615 4.96 38.63 42.57
CA ASN A 615 3.92 37.88 43.27
C ASN A 615 3.64 36.59 42.48
N HIS A 616 3.44 35.46 43.16
CA HIS A 616 3.16 34.15 42.53
C HIS A 616 4.33 33.57 41.68
N GLN A 617 5.57 33.78 42.10
CA GLN A 617 6.79 33.37 41.40
C GLN A 617 6.77 31.90 40.93
N VAL A 618 6.27 30.97 41.76
CA VAL A 618 6.18 29.54 41.39
C VAL A 618 5.29 29.34 40.15
N ILE A 619 4.09 29.92 40.13
CA ILE A 619 3.15 29.77 39.02
C ILE A 619 3.71 30.40 37.74
N LEU A 620 4.39 31.55 37.86
CA LEU A 620 5.02 32.23 36.73
C LEU A 620 6.15 31.40 36.10
N VAL A 621 7.04 30.85 36.93
CA VAL A 621 8.11 29.97 36.48
C VAL A 621 7.54 28.73 35.79
N THR A 622 6.52 28.11 36.39
CA THR A 622 5.83 26.95 35.80
C THR A 622 5.26 27.29 34.42
N LEU A 623 4.56 28.42 34.26
CA LEU A 623 3.97 28.79 32.98
C LEU A 623 5.01 29.11 31.91
N VAL A 624 6.04 29.88 32.25
CA VAL A 624 7.13 30.17 31.29
C VAL A 624 7.84 28.88 30.88
N PHE A 625 8.06 27.96 31.82
CA PHE A 625 8.62 26.64 31.52
C PHE A 625 7.68 25.80 30.61
N SER A 626 6.37 25.82 30.85
CA SER A 626 5.40 25.17 29.96
C SER A 626 5.42 25.74 28.54
N LEU A 627 5.56 27.07 28.39
CA LEU A 627 5.70 27.71 27.08
C LEU A 627 7.01 27.33 26.39
N MET A 628 8.12 27.24 27.14
CA MET A 628 9.39 26.73 26.63
C MET A 628 9.30 25.27 26.18
N LEU A 629 8.58 24.43 26.94
CA LEU A 629 8.41 23.03 26.59
C LEU A 629 7.70 22.90 25.23
N ILE A 630 6.69 23.73 24.95
CA ILE A 630 6.04 23.74 23.63
C ILE A 630 7.04 24.09 22.52
N LEU A 631 7.87 25.11 22.71
CA LEU A 631 8.92 25.44 21.74
C LEU A 631 9.93 24.32 21.56
N PHE A 632 10.26 23.61 22.64
CA PHE A 632 11.14 22.44 22.58
C PHE A 632 10.52 21.33 21.72
N TYR A 633 9.22 21.06 21.82
CA TYR A 633 8.54 20.10 20.95
C TYR A 633 8.57 20.55 19.48
N PHE A 634 8.24 21.82 19.18
CA PHE A 634 8.33 22.34 17.81
C PHE A 634 9.76 22.31 17.24
N TYR A 635 10.76 22.55 18.09
CA TYR A 635 12.17 22.39 17.71
C TYR A 635 12.54 20.94 17.48
N HIS A 636 12.12 20.02 18.35
CA HIS A 636 12.35 18.59 18.18
C HIS A 636 11.71 18.03 16.90
N TRP A 637 10.58 18.61 16.50
CA TRP A 637 9.95 18.31 15.23
C TRP A 637 10.53 19.07 14.05
N ASP A 638 11.57 19.90 14.15
CA ASP A 638 12.16 20.65 13.03
C ASP A 638 11.24 21.71 12.38
N PHE A 639 10.35 22.37 13.14
CA PHE A 639 9.50 23.45 12.60
C PHE A 639 10.24 24.78 12.35
N PHE A 640 11.49 24.91 12.80
CA PHE A 640 12.30 26.14 12.68
C PHE A 640 13.38 26.07 11.59
N ASN A 641 13.43 24.99 10.81
CA ASN A 641 14.36 24.80 9.70
C ASN A 641 13.88 25.46 8.41
#